data_AF-A0A0Q0TWW5-F1
#
_entry.id   AF-A0A0Q0TWW5-F1
#
_cell.length_a   1.000
_cell.length_b   1.000
_cell.length_c   1.000
_cell.angle_alpha   90.00
_cell.angle_beta   90.00
_cell.angle_gamma   90.00
#
_symmetry.space_group_name_H-M   'P 1'
#
loop_
_entity.id
_entity.type
_entity.pdbx_description
1 polymer ?
#
loop_
_entity_poly.entity_id
_entity_poly.type
_entity_poly.pdbx_seq_one_letter_code
_entity_poly.pdbx_strand_id
1 'polypeptide(L)'
;MNEMTARGVLRPVVAVVTGATGAVGASAVRELTRGLGPGDALVLVGRSGDRLEALRGEANAENPTLAVWCEEFSLPAGGGPGEIGETASVVLNRIAEHPAASGAVAVGSAVLLNAIGPSASVSVPLAAAALRAGFHVVDPGGSDRVIGEADGPAREGARAALFGAGVQPGLTGMMMARAVLLAGDPADSRVTMLVGGRQRLTRSTLDEYLGSLSADGGWPGGIWRDGRVVRGHGSSEVAIPGYAPPEGATVSVHLDEEYAHRAGALGVGELRAANLMDAPQTVSAMRRWVAGEMTADAVAEVSAQEVAQTASDAAGKRPWFGIDVHVSGATGLEVRARFRCEDSYAASGMAAAQAARAVVGRGTTGAIAPGAHWASATAAADPWAAWPEVTISCERREGEPGGVAVIGAGFGAHYARALAGAPRARLSCIGGRGGPSGRALAEELGVTYVSLGDASIPSRERMPGALAGAVVAVRSEIVGGEGDRIAEGFLRAGIPVLQELPLAPDAVSRQLTLARRHGTRFLACGLYEYTAPVRWFIRAVEHLRCRTRVTHVLLRTSHQIMDRAGLILAEALGAVPVGSHSTAGTAAPEWALVFGRWGRIPVDVMVARRLDPRDPDNHSQPFMSAVVETADGELTWEGPAAAPRWYPRPHSRGGRIADPEGATEVTWLPPGGDADASTWGGVVGRVWPEAIRAAVADLTAGGASPEEARRRDRRTLLVLRWWYDVSARLPTPARITSREPVRIEPPEVEP
;
A
#
# COMPACT_ATOMS: atom_id res chain seq x y z
N MET A 1 10.83 41.70 4.47
CA MET A 1 12.10 41.15 3.97
C MET A 1 12.94 40.72 5.18
N ASN A 2 12.50 39.68 5.89
CA ASN A 2 13.20 39.17 7.08
C ASN A 2 12.76 37.72 7.32
N GLU A 3 13.17 36.81 6.44
CA GLU A 3 12.88 35.38 6.58
C GLU A 3 13.90 34.53 5.80
N MET A 4 15.19 34.85 5.89
CA MET A 4 16.21 34.10 5.13
C MET A 4 17.56 33.87 5.82
N THR A 5 17.62 33.90 7.15
CA THR A 5 18.82 33.46 7.91
C THR A 5 18.47 32.86 9.27
N ALA A 6 18.03 31.60 9.28
CA ALA A 6 18.14 30.72 10.45
C ALA A 6 18.69 29.37 9.98
N ARG A 7 20.03 29.27 9.88
CA ARG A 7 20.70 27.96 9.84
C ARG A 7 20.42 27.29 11.18
N GLY A 8 19.59 26.25 11.17
CA GLY A 8 19.11 25.56 12.36
C GLY A 8 20.26 25.02 13.19
N VAL A 9 20.41 25.55 14.41
CA VAL A 9 21.22 24.90 15.44
C VAL A 9 20.45 23.65 15.86
N LEU A 10 20.99 22.47 15.56
CA LEU A 10 20.43 21.20 16.02
C LEU A 10 20.41 21.21 17.55
N ARG A 11 19.28 20.78 18.15
CA ARG A 11 19.15 20.72 19.61
C ARG A 11 20.16 19.70 20.18
N PRO A 12 20.84 20.00 21.30
CA PRO A 12 21.69 19.05 22.01
C PRO A 12 20.92 17.76 22.33
N VAL A 13 21.55 16.62 22.09
CA VAL A 13 21.00 15.29 22.42
C VAL A 13 21.81 14.65 23.53
N VAL A 14 21.12 13.98 24.46
CA VAL A 14 21.76 13.09 25.42
C VAL A 14 21.27 11.67 25.22
N ALA A 15 22.18 10.75 24.93
CA ALA A 15 21.90 9.33 24.88
C ALA A 15 22.51 8.62 26.09
N VAL A 16 21.70 7.83 26.79
CA VAL A 16 22.13 6.99 27.91
C VAL A 16 22.07 5.54 27.45
N VAL A 17 23.15 4.79 27.57
CA VAL A 17 23.18 3.36 27.20
C VAL A 17 23.39 2.54 28.47
N THR A 18 22.36 1.82 28.91
CA THR A 18 22.51 0.84 30.00
C THR A 18 22.95 -0.51 29.44
N GLY A 19 23.75 -1.25 30.21
CA GLY A 19 24.39 -2.46 29.69
C GLY A 19 25.45 -2.15 28.65
N ALA A 20 26.08 -0.97 28.72
CA ALA A 20 27.00 -0.44 27.71
C ALA A 20 28.18 -1.36 27.37
N THR A 21 28.58 -2.25 28.30
CA THR A 21 29.70 -3.18 28.11
C THR A 21 29.26 -4.58 27.65
N GLY A 22 27.96 -4.81 27.47
CA GLY A 22 27.41 -6.00 26.84
C GLY A 22 27.55 -5.97 25.32
N ALA A 23 27.30 -7.10 24.64
CA ALA A 23 27.48 -7.20 23.19
C ALA A 23 26.61 -6.18 22.40
N VAL A 24 25.32 -6.07 22.75
CA VAL A 24 24.39 -5.12 22.15
C VAL A 24 24.74 -3.69 22.53
N GLY A 25 24.94 -3.43 23.83
CA GLY A 25 25.23 -2.08 24.34
C GLY A 25 26.53 -1.50 23.78
N ALA A 26 27.60 -2.28 23.68
CA ALA A 26 28.88 -1.82 23.15
C ALA A 26 28.79 -1.47 21.66
N SER A 27 28.00 -2.24 20.89
CA SER A 27 27.72 -1.92 19.48
C SER A 27 26.90 -0.63 19.36
N ALA A 28 25.85 -0.48 20.18
CA ALA A 28 25.03 0.73 20.21
C ALA A 28 25.86 1.97 20.57
N VAL A 29 26.79 1.85 21.51
CA VAL A 29 27.73 2.93 21.87
C VAL A 29 28.56 3.37 20.67
N ARG A 30 29.19 2.43 19.94
CA ARG A 30 29.98 2.78 18.74
C ARG A 30 29.13 3.47 17.66
N GLU A 31 27.92 2.99 17.43
CA GLU A 31 27.01 3.58 16.45
C GLU A 31 26.55 5.00 16.87
N LEU A 32 26.24 5.20 18.15
CA LEU A 32 25.91 6.52 18.70
C LEU A 32 27.11 7.48 18.66
N THR A 33 28.32 6.99 18.95
CA THR A 33 29.56 7.77 18.86
C THR A 33 29.77 8.35 17.46
N ARG A 34 29.48 7.56 16.41
CA ARG A 34 29.54 8.02 15.01
C ARG A 34 28.39 8.95 14.62
N GLY A 35 27.22 8.75 15.24
CA GLY A 35 25.97 9.43 14.88
C GLY A 35 25.68 10.74 15.62
N LEU A 36 26.36 10.99 16.74
CA LEU A 36 26.23 12.20 17.57
C LEU A 36 27.36 13.20 17.26
N GLY A 37 27.08 14.49 17.46
CA GLY A 37 27.96 15.59 17.05
C GLY A 37 28.33 16.55 18.18
N PRO A 38 28.99 17.67 17.86
CA PRO A 38 29.39 18.67 18.83
C PRO A 38 28.19 19.19 19.63
N GLY A 39 28.31 19.19 20.96
CA GLY A 39 27.25 19.61 21.89
C GLY A 39 26.28 18.50 22.30
N ASP A 40 26.40 17.30 21.73
CA ASP A 40 25.70 16.11 22.21
C ASP A 40 26.52 15.41 23.32
N ALA A 41 25.85 14.50 24.02
CA ALA A 41 26.41 13.78 25.14
C ALA A 41 26.01 12.29 25.12
N LEU A 42 26.93 11.43 25.54
CA LEU A 42 26.75 9.98 25.64
C LEU A 42 27.13 9.48 27.04
N VAL A 43 26.21 8.79 27.69
CA VAL A 43 26.38 8.26 29.06
C VAL A 43 26.47 6.76 29.01
N LEU A 44 27.58 6.20 29.47
CA LEU A 44 27.84 4.77 29.50
C LEU A 44 27.49 4.23 30.88
N VAL A 45 26.48 3.35 30.95
CA VAL A 45 25.98 2.83 32.22
C VAL A 45 26.18 1.32 32.31
N GLY A 46 26.86 0.85 33.36
CA GLY A 46 27.18 -0.58 33.52
C GLY A 46 27.83 -0.95 34.85
N ARG A 47 28.10 -2.25 35.05
CA ARG A 47 28.55 -2.81 36.33
C ARG A 47 30.06 -2.72 36.61
N SER A 48 30.86 -2.41 35.59
CA SER A 48 32.33 -2.50 35.65
C SER A 48 32.93 -1.18 35.21
N GLY A 49 33.41 -0.39 36.17
CA GLY A 49 34.09 0.89 35.92
C GLY A 49 35.24 0.75 34.90
N ASP A 50 36.13 -0.24 35.07
CA ASP A 50 37.26 -0.46 34.16
C ASP A 50 36.84 -0.67 32.70
N ARG A 51 35.78 -1.47 32.47
CA ARG A 51 35.28 -1.72 31.11
C ARG A 51 34.55 -0.51 30.53
N LEU A 52 33.85 0.26 31.37
CA LEU A 52 33.22 1.51 30.96
C LEU A 52 34.27 2.54 30.55
N GLU A 53 35.35 2.67 31.32
CA GLU A 53 36.46 3.59 31.01
C GLU A 53 37.21 3.19 29.74
N ALA A 54 37.40 1.89 29.49
CA ALA A 54 37.97 1.43 28.22
C ALA A 54 37.08 1.82 27.02
N LEU A 55 35.76 1.58 27.12
CA LEU A 55 34.80 1.94 26.07
C LEU A 55 34.67 3.47 25.88
N ARG A 56 34.76 4.24 26.98
CA ARG A 56 34.84 5.71 26.93
C ARG A 56 36.09 6.18 26.19
N GLY A 57 37.22 5.52 26.42
CA GLY A 57 38.47 5.78 25.70
C GLY A 57 38.34 5.56 24.19
N GLU A 58 37.72 4.45 23.78
CA GLU A 58 37.40 4.17 22.37
C GLU A 58 36.48 5.25 21.77
N ALA A 59 35.41 5.60 22.47
CA ALA A 59 34.44 6.61 22.01
C ALA A 59 35.08 7.99 21.84
N ASN A 60 35.93 8.42 22.79
CA ASN A 60 36.66 9.69 22.72
C ASN A 60 37.69 9.72 21.58
N ALA A 61 38.33 8.58 21.30
CA ALA A 61 39.29 8.48 20.20
C ALA A 61 38.59 8.56 18.83
N GLU A 62 37.40 7.95 18.70
CA GLU A 62 36.61 7.95 17.47
C GLU A 62 35.88 9.29 17.24
N ASN A 63 35.37 9.93 18.29
CA ASN A 63 34.72 11.24 18.21
C ASN A 63 35.14 12.17 19.38
N PRO A 64 36.22 12.95 19.20
CA PRO A 64 36.74 13.84 20.26
C PRO A 64 35.82 15.00 20.64
N THR A 65 34.78 15.26 19.84
CA THR A 65 33.84 16.39 20.05
C THR A 65 32.60 16.00 20.86
N LEU A 66 32.40 14.70 21.09
CA LEU A 66 31.29 14.15 21.86
C LEU A 66 31.63 14.15 23.35
N ALA A 67 30.73 14.66 24.20
CA ALA A 67 30.90 14.55 25.64
C ALA A 67 30.54 13.14 26.11
N VAL A 68 31.50 12.37 26.61
CA VAL A 68 31.28 10.99 27.09
C VAL A 68 31.66 10.84 28.55
N TRP A 69 30.76 10.29 29.38
CA TRP A 69 31.05 9.93 30.77
C TRP A 69 30.38 8.61 31.18
N CYS A 70 30.79 8.08 32.33
CA CYS A 70 30.39 6.77 32.82
C CYS A 70 29.59 6.90 34.13
N GLU A 71 28.60 6.03 34.32
CA GLU A 71 27.92 5.83 35.60
C GLU A 71 27.91 4.33 35.95
N GLU A 72 28.31 4.00 37.17
CA GLU A 72 28.23 2.63 37.66
C GLU A 72 26.79 2.31 38.06
N PHE A 73 26.29 1.18 37.55
CA PHE A 73 24.95 0.68 37.82
C PHE A 73 24.97 -0.84 37.85
N SER A 74 24.48 -1.39 38.95
CA SER A 74 24.27 -2.82 39.12
C SER A 74 22.84 -3.07 39.57
N LEU A 75 22.17 -3.99 38.89
CA LEU A 75 20.88 -4.49 39.34
C LEU A 75 21.04 -5.33 40.62
N PRO A 76 20.14 -5.19 41.61
CA PRO A 76 20.16 -6.01 42.80
C PRO A 76 20.00 -7.50 42.45
N ALA A 77 20.87 -8.34 43.01
CA ALA A 77 20.84 -9.78 42.75
C ALA A 77 19.57 -10.39 43.38
N GLY A 78 18.67 -10.90 42.53
CA GLY A 78 17.39 -11.46 42.98
C GLY A 78 16.34 -10.41 43.38
N GLY A 79 16.59 -9.13 43.13
CA GLY A 79 15.65 -8.05 43.42
C GLY A 79 14.41 -8.10 42.52
N GLY A 80 13.24 -7.84 43.11
CA GLY A 80 11.99 -7.76 42.38
C GLY A 80 11.89 -6.49 41.50
N PRO A 81 10.86 -6.37 40.63
CA PRO A 81 10.69 -5.22 39.74
C PRO A 81 10.72 -3.85 40.45
N GLY A 82 10.23 -3.78 41.70
CA GLY A 82 10.27 -2.56 42.51
C GLY A 82 11.68 -2.07 42.83
N GLU A 83 12.55 -2.96 43.33
CA GLU A 83 13.94 -2.63 43.68
C GLU A 83 14.76 -2.23 42.45
N ILE A 84 14.50 -2.88 41.31
CA ILE A 84 15.09 -2.50 40.02
C ILE A 84 14.68 -1.08 39.65
N GLY A 85 13.39 -0.76 39.77
CA GLY A 85 12.83 0.55 39.47
C GLY A 85 13.42 1.65 40.35
N GLU A 86 13.53 1.41 41.66
CA GLU A 86 14.12 2.36 42.61
C GLU A 86 15.60 2.64 42.31
N THR A 87 16.38 1.58 42.12
CA THR A 87 17.82 1.70 41.80
C THR A 87 18.02 2.44 40.49
N ALA A 88 17.21 2.13 39.47
CA ALA A 88 17.23 2.81 38.18
C ALA A 88 16.85 4.29 38.30
N SER A 89 15.81 4.62 39.08
CA SER A 89 15.39 6.01 39.30
C SER A 89 16.48 6.86 39.94
N VAL A 90 17.25 6.32 40.90
CA VAL A 90 18.38 7.06 41.50
C VAL A 90 19.43 7.44 40.46
N VAL A 91 19.84 6.49 39.61
CA VAL A 91 20.87 6.73 38.59
C VAL A 91 20.35 7.65 37.48
N LEU A 92 19.13 7.42 36.99
CA LEU A 92 18.55 8.21 35.90
C LEU A 92 18.23 9.65 36.32
N ASN A 93 17.81 9.89 37.56
CA ASN A 93 17.62 11.24 38.08
C ASN A 93 18.96 11.98 38.21
N ARG A 94 20.01 11.31 38.71
CA ARG A 94 21.36 11.91 38.75
C ARG A 94 21.85 12.30 37.37
N ILE A 95 21.64 11.44 36.37
CA ILE A 95 21.98 11.73 34.97
C ILE A 95 21.14 12.92 34.47
N ALA A 96 19.84 12.93 34.72
CA ALA A 96 18.95 14.01 34.28
C ALA A 96 19.31 15.38 34.89
N GLU A 97 19.78 15.40 36.13
CA GLU A 97 20.19 16.61 36.85
C GLU A 97 21.60 17.09 36.44
N HIS A 98 22.39 16.26 35.77
CA HIS A 98 23.74 16.62 35.35
C HIS A 98 23.73 17.83 34.39
N PRO A 99 24.62 18.82 34.53
CA PRO A 99 24.62 20.03 33.69
C PRO A 99 24.73 19.76 32.18
N ALA A 100 25.38 18.65 31.79
CA ALA A 100 25.49 18.24 30.39
C ALA A 100 24.21 17.60 29.82
N ALA A 101 23.22 17.26 30.65
CA ALA A 101 22.02 16.52 30.26
C ALA A 101 20.71 17.24 30.56
N SER A 102 20.64 18.03 31.63
CA SER A 102 19.41 18.69 32.09
C SER A 102 18.72 19.54 31.01
N GLY A 103 19.50 20.25 30.19
CA GLY A 103 18.98 21.01 29.05
C GLY A 103 18.30 20.12 27.99
N ALA A 104 18.91 18.98 27.66
CA ALA A 104 18.35 18.03 26.69
C ALA A 104 17.09 17.34 27.24
N VAL A 105 17.08 16.98 28.53
CA VAL A 105 15.90 16.39 29.19
C VAL A 105 14.72 17.36 29.16
N ALA A 106 14.95 18.63 29.50
CA ALA A 106 13.91 19.65 29.55
C ALA A 106 13.24 19.89 28.18
N VAL A 107 14.00 19.81 27.09
CA VAL A 107 13.49 20.03 25.72
C VAL A 107 13.06 18.75 24.99
N GLY A 108 13.11 17.59 25.67
CA GLY A 108 12.72 16.30 25.09
C GLY A 108 13.71 15.73 24.07
N SER A 109 15.01 15.98 24.25
CA SER A 109 16.09 15.46 23.41
C SER A 109 16.98 14.44 24.13
N ALA A 110 16.48 13.85 25.22
CA ALA A 110 17.20 12.84 26.00
C ALA A 110 16.57 11.46 25.81
N VAL A 111 17.38 10.43 25.56
CA VAL A 111 16.93 9.05 25.31
C VAL A 111 17.73 8.05 26.14
N LEU A 112 17.04 7.10 26.74
CA LEU A 112 17.60 5.88 27.30
C LEU A 112 17.52 4.76 26.27
N LEU A 113 18.65 4.17 25.92
CA LEU A 113 18.75 2.90 25.22
C LEU A 113 19.05 1.81 26.24
N ASN A 114 18.09 0.92 26.48
CA ASN A 114 18.26 -0.19 27.40
C ASN A 114 18.86 -1.41 26.69
N ALA A 115 20.11 -1.78 27.00
CA ALA A 115 20.71 -3.03 26.52
C ALA A 115 20.94 -4.06 27.64
N ILE A 116 20.17 -3.98 28.73
CA ILE A 116 20.20 -4.96 29.82
C ILE A 116 19.10 -6.00 29.61
N GLY A 117 19.48 -7.27 29.50
CA GLY A 117 18.56 -8.42 29.47
C GLY A 117 18.50 -9.19 30.81
N PRO A 118 17.49 -10.05 30.98
CA PRO A 118 16.41 -10.32 30.04
C PRO A 118 15.29 -9.27 30.10
N SER A 119 14.69 -8.95 28.95
CA SER A 119 13.66 -7.91 28.83
C SER A 119 12.47 -8.12 29.79
N ALA A 120 12.03 -9.36 29.96
CA ALA A 120 10.86 -9.71 30.77
C ALA A 120 10.93 -9.22 32.24
N SER A 121 12.12 -9.13 32.82
CA SER A 121 12.29 -8.67 34.22
C SER A 121 12.80 -7.23 34.33
N VAL A 122 13.50 -6.72 33.31
CA VAL A 122 14.24 -5.44 33.40
C VAL A 122 13.55 -4.30 32.65
N SER A 123 12.92 -4.56 31.50
CA SER A 123 12.48 -3.49 30.60
C SER A 123 11.41 -2.60 31.22
N VAL A 124 10.37 -3.15 31.86
CA VAL A 124 9.30 -2.37 32.49
C VAL A 124 9.82 -1.43 33.58
N PRO A 125 10.48 -1.91 34.65
CA PRO A 125 10.89 -1.03 35.74
C PRO A 125 11.90 0.03 35.30
N LEU A 126 12.79 -0.31 34.37
CA LEU A 126 13.77 0.63 33.82
C LEU A 126 13.12 1.68 32.92
N ALA A 127 12.22 1.27 32.02
CA ALA A 127 11.47 2.17 31.16
C ALA A 127 10.62 3.13 31.99
N ALA A 128 9.92 2.62 33.02
CA ALA A 128 9.13 3.46 33.92
C ALA A 128 9.99 4.50 34.66
N ALA A 129 11.20 4.12 35.11
CA ALA A 129 12.13 5.05 35.74
C ALA A 129 12.63 6.13 34.76
N ALA A 130 12.95 5.75 33.52
CA ALA A 130 13.41 6.66 32.48
C ALA A 130 12.33 7.65 32.02
N LEU A 131 11.11 7.17 31.80
CA LEU A 131 9.98 8.01 31.41
C LEU A 131 9.67 9.05 32.50
N ARG A 132 9.70 8.65 33.78
CA ARG A 132 9.54 9.60 34.91
C ARG A 132 10.66 10.63 34.98
N ALA A 133 11.89 10.25 34.63
CA ALA A 133 13.03 11.16 34.56
C ALA A 133 13.06 12.00 33.25
N GLY A 134 12.05 11.87 32.37
CA GLY A 134 11.88 12.69 31.19
C GLY A 134 12.61 12.20 29.93
N PHE A 135 13.12 10.97 29.93
CA PHE A 135 13.78 10.37 28.75
C PHE A 135 12.77 9.72 27.81
N HIS A 136 13.08 9.72 26.50
CA HIS A 136 12.59 8.71 25.57
C HIS A 136 13.17 7.33 25.94
N VAL A 137 12.53 6.25 25.52
CA VAL A 137 13.03 4.90 25.77
C VAL A 137 13.17 4.13 24.46
N VAL A 138 14.28 3.42 24.30
CA VAL A 138 14.51 2.45 23.24
C VAL A 138 15.04 1.17 23.87
N ASP A 139 14.45 0.04 23.52
CA ASP A 139 14.84 -1.28 24.00
C ASP A 139 14.91 -2.26 22.81
N PRO A 140 16.04 -2.95 22.58
CA PRO A 140 16.15 -4.00 21.58
C PRO A 140 15.21 -5.18 21.85
N GLY A 141 14.87 -5.44 23.11
CA GLY A 141 13.87 -6.41 23.53
C GLY A 141 12.47 -5.81 23.61
N GLY A 142 11.47 -6.65 23.76
CA GLY A 142 10.08 -6.21 23.87
C GLY A 142 9.09 -7.35 23.98
N SER A 143 7.91 -7.04 24.52
CA SER A 143 6.70 -7.86 24.48
C SER A 143 5.48 -6.94 24.50
N ASP A 144 4.32 -7.45 24.12
CA ASP A 144 3.06 -6.72 24.20
C ASP A 144 2.77 -6.28 25.64
N ARG A 145 3.15 -7.08 26.65
CA ARG A 145 3.07 -6.70 28.07
C ARG A 145 3.91 -5.46 28.38
N VAL A 146 5.18 -5.47 27.97
CA VAL A 146 6.10 -4.35 28.21
C VAL A 146 5.59 -3.07 27.54
N ILE A 147 5.10 -3.17 26.31
CA ILE A 147 4.50 -2.04 25.57
C ILE A 147 3.25 -1.53 26.29
N GLY A 148 2.33 -2.43 26.67
CA GLY A 148 1.10 -2.07 27.35
C GLY A 148 1.33 -1.37 28.69
N GLU A 149 2.32 -1.83 29.47
CA GLU A 149 2.68 -1.22 30.76
C GLU A 149 3.41 0.13 30.59
N ALA A 150 4.15 0.32 29.49
CA ALA A 150 4.89 1.55 29.23
C ALA A 150 4.06 2.65 28.52
N ASP A 151 2.97 2.31 27.84
CA ASP A 151 2.22 3.25 26.99
C ASP A 151 1.62 4.43 27.78
N GLY A 152 0.98 4.15 28.91
CA GLY A 152 0.41 5.18 29.79
C GLY A 152 1.45 6.20 30.25
N PRO A 153 2.51 5.77 30.96
CA PRO A 153 3.61 6.66 31.38
C PRO A 153 4.27 7.41 30.23
N ALA A 154 4.43 6.79 29.06
CA ALA A 154 5.00 7.42 27.89
C ALA A 154 4.12 8.56 27.34
N ARG A 155 2.81 8.34 27.26
CA ARG A 155 1.85 9.37 26.83
C ARG A 155 1.77 10.53 27.82
N GLU A 156 1.72 10.25 29.11
CA GLU A 156 1.69 11.26 30.18
C GLU A 156 2.93 12.17 30.12
N GLY A 157 4.10 11.60 29.90
CA GLY A 157 5.34 12.37 29.74
C GLY A 157 5.53 13.03 28.37
N ALA A 158 4.61 12.84 27.43
CA ALA A 158 4.81 13.18 26.02
C ALA A 158 6.15 12.66 25.48
N ARG A 159 6.46 11.39 25.77
CA ARG A 159 7.66 10.68 25.35
C ARG A 159 7.31 9.49 24.47
N ALA A 160 8.28 9.09 23.66
CA ALA A 160 8.21 7.88 22.84
C ALA A 160 8.99 6.76 23.52
N ALA A 161 8.40 5.56 23.57
CA ALA A 161 9.04 4.35 24.02
C ALA A 161 8.98 3.29 22.90
N LEU A 162 10.13 2.92 22.34
CA LEU A 162 10.23 1.95 21.25
C LEU A 162 10.81 0.63 21.77
N PHE A 163 10.03 -0.44 21.67
CA PHE A 163 10.43 -1.79 22.06
C PHE A 163 10.62 -2.67 20.82
N GLY A 164 11.46 -3.68 20.92
CA GLY A 164 11.87 -4.49 19.78
C GLY A 164 12.68 -3.70 18.76
N ALA A 165 13.62 -2.87 19.21
CA ALA A 165 14.56 -2.14 18.36
C ALA A 165 15.83 -2.96 18.05
N GLY A 166 15.70 -4.27 17.84
CA GLY A 166 16.80 -5.20 17.60
C GLY A 166 16.66 -5.95 16.26
N VAL A 167 17.33 -7.10 16.16
CA VAL A 167 17.16 -8.01 15.00
C VAL A 167 15.88 -8.84 15.13
N GLN A 168 15.69 -9.49 16.28
CA GLN A 168 14.48 -10.24 16.64
C GLN A 168 14.18 -9.96 18.11
N PRO A 169 13.14 -9.17 18.45
CA PRO A 169 12.25 -8.43 17.54
C PRO A 169 12.89 -7.17 16.91
N GLY A 170 12.31 -6.66 15.83
CA GLY A 170 12.65 -5.39 15.19
C GLY A 170 12.85 -5.48 13.69
N LEU A 171 14.08 -5.81 13.27
CA LEU A 171 14.43 -5.98 11.86
C LEU A 171 13.54 -7.03 11.19
N THR A 172 13.22 -8.11 11.91
CA THR A 172 12.27 -9.16 11.48
C THR A 172 10.87 -8.60 11.16
N GLY A 173 10.25 -7.85 12.07
CA GLY A 173 8.96 -7.20 11.84
C GLY A 173 8.98 -6.16 10.70
N MET A 174 10.08 -5.40 10.56
CA MET A 174 10.26 -4.43 9.48
C MET A 174 10.37 -5.13 8.12
N MET A 175 11.25 -6.13 8.00
CA MET A 175 11.47 -6.88 6.77
C MET A 175 10.19 -7.58 6.30
N MET A 176 9.44 -8.18 7.23
CA MET A 176 8.16 -8.81 6.93
C MET A 176 7.14 -7.79 6.40
N ALA A 177 6.96 -6.67 7.11
CA ALA A 177 6.05 -5.62 6.69
C ALA A 177 6.41 -5.06 5.30
N ARG A 178 7.70 -4.83 5.05
CA ARG A 178 8.18 -4.32 3.76
C ARG A 178 7.94 -5.31 2.63
N ALA A 179 8.20 -6.59 2.85
CA ALA A 179 7.97 -7.63 1.87
C ALA A 179 6.47 -7.80 1.52
N VAL A 180 5.59 -7.74 2.53
CA VAL A 180 4.14 -7.78 2.34
C VAL A 180 3.64 -6.59 1.52
N LEU A 181 4.07 -5.37 1.86
CA LEU A 181 3.68 -4.15 1.15
C LEU A 181 4.15 -4.14 -0.31
N LEU A 182 5.28 -4.80 -0.60
CA LEU A 182 5.77 -4.95 -1.98
C LEU A 182 5.00 -6.04 -2.75
N ALA A 183 4.55 -7.12 -2.09
CA ALA A 183 3.87 -8.24 -2.73
C ALA A 183 2.45 -7.89 -3.23
N GLY A 184 1.82 -6.84 -2.68
CA GLY A 184 0.54 -6.31 -3.15
C GLY A 184 -0.49 -6.25 -2.04
N ASP A 185 -1.60 -6.98 -2.20
CA ASP A 185 -2.68 -6.99 -1.20
C ASP A 185 -2.29 -7.84 0.02
N PRO A 186 -2.19 -7.27 1.24
CA PRO A 186 -1.85 -8.03 2.44
C PRO A 186 -2.85 -9.16 2.74
N ALA A 187 -4.14 -8.96 2.45
CA ALA A 187 -5.18 -9.93 2.75
C ALA A 187 -5.01 -11.25 1.97
N ASP A 188 -4.41 -11.15 0.78
CA ASP A 188 -4.11 -12.31 -0.09
C ASP A 188 -2.69 -12.85 0.11
N SER A 189 -1.91 -12.25 1.01
CA SER A 189 -0.51 -12.59 1.21
C SER A 189 -0.35 -13.81 2.13
N ARG A 190 0.48 -14.76 1.69
CA ARG A 190 1.02 -15.87 2.49
C ARG A 190 2.49 -15.61 2.75
N VAL A 191 2.83 -15.43 4.01
CA VAL A 191 4.17 -15.11 4.49
C VAL A 191 4.80 -16.34 5.15
N THR A 192 6.03 -16.66 4.78
CA THR A 192 6.86 -17.69 5.41
C THR A 192 8.17 -17.06 5.88
N MET A 193 8.53 -17.25 7.14
CA MET A 193 9.75 -16.69 7.74
C MET A 193 10.62 -17.77 8.37
N LEU A 194 11.92 -17.69 8.12
CA LEU A 194 12.95 -18.46 8.84
C LEU A 194 13.90 -17.47 9.49
N VAL A 195 14.09 -17.58 10.80
CA VAL A 195 14.92 -16.66 11.57
C VAL A 195 15.87 -17.44 12.47
N GLY A 196 17.16 -17.14 12.41
CA GLY A 196 18.17 -17.77 13.26
C GLY A 196 19.45 -18.11 12.50
N GLY A 197 20.25 -19.03 13.06
CA GLY A 197 21.53 -19.42 12.47
C GLY A 197 22.45 -20.16 13.43
N ARG A 198 23.76 -19.99 13.22
CA ARG A 198 24.85 -20.52 14.05
C ARG A 198 25.54 -19.36 14.77
N GLN A 199 25.08 -19.04 15.96
CA GLN A 199 25.68 -18.00 16.79
C GLN A 199 25.68 -18.42 18.25
N ARG A 200 26.65 -17.90 19.01
CA ARG A 200 26.77 -18.16 20.44
C ARG A 200 25.55 -17.58 21.18
N LEU A 201 24.91 -18.41 22.00
CA LEU A 201 23.85 -17.98 22.90
C LEU A 201 24.47 -17.49 24.22
N THR A 202 24.06 -16.30 24.65
CA THR A 202 24.39 -15.80 25.99
C THR A 202 23.36 -16.28 27.00
N ARG A 203 23.68 -16.19 28.30
CA ARG A 203 22.69 -16.47 29.36
C ARG A 203 21.40 -15.65 29.18
N SER A 204 21.52 -14.35 28.90
CA SER A 204 20.36 -13.48 28.69
C SER A 204 19.50 -13.93 27.50
N THR A 205 20.14 -14.37 26.41
CA THR A 205 19.42 -14.91 25.23
C THR A 205 18.68 -16.20 25.55
N LEU A 206 19.26 -17.06 26.40
CA LEU A 206 18.59 -18.27 26.86
C LEU A 206 17.38 -17.91 27.73
N ASP A 207 17.54 -16.99 28.69
CA ASP A 207 16.44 -16.52 29.54
C ASP A 207 15.30 -15.91 28.70
N GLU A 208 15.63 -15.15 27.64
CA GLU A 208 14.64 -14.64 26.68
C GLU A 208 13.96 -15.75 25.86
N TYR A 209 14.72 -16.75 25.42
CA TYR A 209 14.16 -17.93 24.75
C TYR A 209 13.20 -18.70 25.65
N LEU A 210 13.52 -18.87 26.94
CA LEU A 210 12.60 -19.51 27.88
C LEU A 210 11.33 -18.68 28.09
N GLY A 211 11.48 -17.35 28.14
CA GLY A 211 10.34 -16.42 28.15
C GLY A 211 9.45 -16.57 26.92
N SER A 212 10.02 -16.73 25.72
CA SER A 212 9.25 -16.90 24.48
C SER A 212 8.52 -18.23 24.37
N LEU A 213 8.91 -19.24 25.15
CA LEU A 213 8.17 -20.50 25.27
C LEU A 213 6.90 -20.38 26.13
N SER A 214 6.76 -19.28 26.89
CA SER A 214 5.56 -18.99 27.67
C SER A 214 4.51 -18.25 26.84
N ALA A 215 3.27 -18.19 27.31
CA ALA A 215 2.19 -17.48 26.61
C ALA A 215 2.40 -15.96 26.49
N ASP A 216 3.38 -15.41 27.23
CA ASP A 216 3.66 -13.97 27.35
C ASP A 216 4.87 -13.52 26.49
N GLY A 217 5.41 -14.39 25.64
CA GLY A 217 6.55 -14.08 24.75
C GLY A 217 6.43 -14.67 23.34
N GLY A 218 5.23 -15.09 22.95
CA GLY A 218 4.95 -15.67 21.64
C GLY A 218 4.10 -16.94 21.70
N TRP A 219 3.98 -17.61 20.55
CA TRP A 219 3.18 -18.82 20.41
C TRP A 219 4.00 -19.96 19.78
N PRO A 220 4.63 -20.82 20.59
CA PRO A 220 5.27 -22.04 20.11
C PRO A 220 4.28 -22.91 19.32
N GLY A 221 4.64 -23.30 18.09
CA GLY A 221 3.76 -24.05 17.18
C GLY A 221 2.54 -23.27 16.69
N GLY A 222 2.50 -21.96 16.92
CA GLY A 222 1.44 -21.05 16.46
C GLY A 222 1.72 -20.49 15.05
N ILE A 223 0.65 -20.16 14.33
CA ILE A 223 0.70 -19.40 13.08
C ILE A 223 -0.35 -18.30 13.11
N TRP A 224 -0.20 -17.30 12.25
CA TRP A 224 -1.23 -16.29 12.02
C TRP A 224 -2.09 -16.67 10.82
N ARG A 225 -3.41 -16.61 10.97
CA ARG A 225 -4.37 -16.83 9.88
C ARG A 225 -5.66 -16.06 10.12
N ASP A 226 -6.13 -15.34 9.11
CA ASP A 226 -7.43 -14.66 9.09
C ASP A 226 -7.67 -13.78 10.34
N GLY A 227 -6.68 -12.95 10.69
CA GLY A 227 -6.79 -11.98 11.77
C GLY A 227 -6.53 -12.52 13.18
N ARG A 228 -6.08 -13.77 13.35
CA ARG A 228 -5.84 -14.38 14.65
C ARG A 228 -4.70 -15.40 14.66
N VAL A 229 -4.22 -15.73 15.86
CA VAL A 229 -3.26 -16.80 16.09
C VAL A 229 -3.97 -18.16 16.22
N VAL A 230 -3.47 -19.17 15.51
CA VAL A 230 -3.97 -20.55 15.51
C VAL A 230 -2.85 -21.49 15.99
N ARG A 231 -3.14 -22.41 16.91
CA ARG A 231 -2.16 -23.35 17.53
C ARG A 231 -2.30 -24.78 16.98
N GLY A 232 -1.25 -25.58 17.14
CA GLY A 232 -1.29 -27.04 16.89
C GLY A 232 -0.69 -27.48 15.56
N HIS A 233 0.28 -26.75 15.03
CA HIS A 233 0.98 -27.12 13.78
C HIS A 233 2.36 -27.70 14.07
N GLY A 234 2.67 -28.85 13.46
CA GLY A 234 3.97 -29.52 13.57
C GLY A 234 5.07 -28.85 12.74
N SER A 235 6.32 -29.29 12.89
CA SER A 235 7.51 -28.72 12.24
C SER A 235 7.53 -28.81 10.71
N SER A 236 6.64 -29.59 10.09
CA SER A 236 6.64 -29.92 8.65
C SER A 236 6.13 -28.81 7.71
N GLU A 237 5.75 -27.63 8.20
CA GLU A 237 4.98 -26.64 7.41
C GLU A 237 5.70 -25.31 7.10
N VAL A 238 6.95 -25.10 7.51
CA VAL A 238 7.70 -23.86 7.22
C VAL A 238 8.88 -24.16 6.30
N ALA A 239 8.65 -23.97 5.00
CA ALA A 239 9.67 -24.11 3.96
C ALA A 239 9.66 -22.87 3.05
N ILE A 240 10.83 -22.28 2.85
CA ILE A 240 11.01 -21.20 1.89
C ILE A 240 11.46 -21.84 0.56
N PRO A 241 10.74 -21.63 -0.56
CA PRO A 241 11.11 -22.25 -1.82
C PRO A 241 12.54 -21.87 -2.22
N GLY A 242 13.35 -22.83 -2.67
CA GLY A 242 14.75 -22.59 -3.04
C GLY A 242 15.71 -22.36 -1.87
N TYR A 243 15.26 -22.52 -0.62
CA TYR A 243 16.11 -22.47 0.56
C TYR A 243 16.09 -23.81 1.30
N ALA A 244 17.28 -24.38 1.51
CA ALA A 244 17.47 -25.56 2.31
C ALA A 244 18.24 -25.17 3.59
N PRO A 245 17.68 -25.42 4.79
CA PRO A 245 18.42 -25.26 6.04
C PRO A 245 19.71 -26.11 6.04
N PRO A 246 20.77 -25.68 6.76
CA PRO A 246 21.97 -26.48 6.91
C PRO A 246 21.68 -27.88 7.45
N GLU A 247 22.45 -28.87 7.01
CA GLU A 247 22.34 -30.24 7.52
C GLU A 247 22.53 -30.28 9.04
N GLY A 248 21.59 -30.92 9.74
CA GLY A 248 21.58 -30.99 11.21
C GLY A 248 20.97 -29.78 11.92
N ALA A 249 20.59 -28.72 11.20
CA ALA A 249 19.89 -27.59 11.79
C ALA A 249 18.48 -27.97 12.24
N THR A 250 18.05 -27.44 13.38
CA THR A 250 16.70 -27.63 13.91
C THR A 250 15.81 -26.46 13.49
N VAL A 251 14.64 -26.76 12.90
CA VAL A 251 13.61 -25.77 12.57
C VAL A 251 12.40 -25.98 13.48
N SER A 252 12.03 -24.94 14.24
CA SER A 252 10.92 -24.98 15.19
C SER A 252 9.93 -23.86 14.92
N VAL A 253 8.68 -24.21 14.58
CA VAL A 253 7.61 -23.23 14.33
C VAL A 253 7.36 -22.41 15.59
N HIS A 254 7.44 -21.09 15.44
CA HIS A 254 7.28 -20.13 16.52
C HIS A 254 6.80 -18.80 15.94
N LEU A 255 5.71 -18.26 16.49
CA LEU A 255 5.19 -16.95 16.11
C LEU A 255 5.49 -15.96 17.23
N ASP A 256 6.37 -14.99 16.97
CA ASP A 256 6.66 -13.90 17.91
C ASP A 256 5.51 -12.87 17.95
N GLU A 257 5.36 -12.18 19.08
CA GLU A 257 4.30 -11.17 19.30
C GLU A 257 4.40 -10.02 18.30
N GLU A 258 5.62 -9.54 18.00
CA GLU A 258 5.86 -8.53 16.96
C GLU A 258 5.26 -8.97 15.61
N TYR A 259 5.42 -10.24 15.26
CA TYR A 259 4.97 -10.77 13.98
C TYR A 259 3.45 -10.72 13.89
N ALA A 260 2.77 -11.16 14.95
CA ALA A 260 1.31 -11.11 15.04
C ALA A 260 0.80 -9.66 15.05
N HIS A 261 1.44 -8.76 15.79
CA HIS A 261 1.10 -7.34 15.81
C HIS A 261 1.19 -6.72 14.41
N ARG A 262 2.32 -6.94 13.71
CA ARG A 262 2.54 -6.41 12.35
C ARG A 262 1.59 -7.06 11.33
N ALA A 263 1.35 -8.37 11.44
CA ALA A 263 0.40 -9.07 10.59
C ALA A 263 -1.03 -8.56 10.77
N GLY A 264 -1.45 -8.31 12.02
CA GLY A 264 -2.74 -7.72 12.36
C GLY A 264 -2.90 -6.29 11.82
N ALA A 265 -1.89 -5.44 12.02
CA ALA A 265 -1.94 -4.05 11.57
C ALA A 265 -2.00 -3.92 10.04
N LEU A 266 -1.37 -4.84 9.31
CA LEU A 266 -1.38 -4.86 7.85
C LEU A 266 -2.56 -5.62 7.24
N GLY A 267 -3.27 -6.44 8.02
CA GLY A 267 -4.31 -7.33 7.51
C GLY A 267 -3.76 -8.52 6.71
N VAL A 268 -2.65 -9.12 7.15
CA VAL A 268 -2.04 -10.27 6.48
C VAL A 268 -2.96 -11.50 6.54
N GLY A 269 -3.18 -12.16 5.40
CA GLY A 269 -4.00 -13.36 5.29
C GLY A 269 -3.43 -14.56 6.06
N GLU A 270 -2.18 -14.94 5.80
CA GLU A 270 -1.49 -16.03 6.49
C GLU A 270 -0.01 -15.70 6.75
N LEU A 271 0.48 -15.99 7.96
CA LEU A 271 1.89 -15.87 8.30
C LEU A 271 2.36 -17.09 9.13
N ARG A 272 3.44 -17.70 8.66
CA ARG A 272 4.11 -18.84 9.29
C ARG A 272 5.57 -18.48 9.53
N ALA A 273 6.05 -18.59 10.76
CA ALA A 273 7.43 -18.30 11.12
C ALA A 273 8.05 -19.48 11.88
N ALA A 274 9.35 -19.66 11.73
CA ALA A 274 10.10 -20.64 12.51
C ALA A 274 11.50 -20.13 12.88
N ASN A 275 11.92 -20.53 14.08
CA ASN A 275 13.29 -20.37 14.55
C ASN A 275 14.16 -21.48 13.94
N LEU A 276 15.35 -21.09 13.47
CA LEU A 276 16.37 -21.95 12.88
C LEU A 276 17.60 -21.98 13.79
N MET A 277 17.97 -23.16 14.28
CA MET A 277 19.17 -23.35 15.11
C MET A 277 20.14 -24.31 14.44
N ASP A 278 21.26 -23.77 13.94
CA ASP A 278 22.34 -24.52 13.30
C ASP A 278 23.44 -24.86 14.32
N ALA A 279 23.03 -25.55 15.40
CA ALA A 279 23.83 -25.85 16.58
C ALA A 279 23.26 -27.09 17.32
N PRO A 280 23.42 -28.31 16.80
CA PRO A 280 22.77 -29.52 17.34
C PRO A 280 23.16 -29.84 18.79
N GLN A 281 24.40 -29.57 19.22
CA GLN A 281 24.82 -29.81 20.60
C GLN A 281 24.16 -28.81 21.54
N THR A 282 24.08 -27.54 21.15
CA THR A 282 23.38 -26.48 21.86
C THR A 282 21.89 -26.81 21.99
N VAL A 283 21.23 -27.27 20.91
CA VAL A 283 19.81 -27.67 20.94
C VAL A 283 19.59 -28.82 21.93
N SER A 284 20.49 -29.82 21.95
CA SER A 284 20.44 -30.92 22.92
C SER A 284 20.59 -30.43 24.36
N ALA A 285 21.56 -29.53 24.60
CA ALA A 285 21.78 -28.87 25.88
C ALA A 285 20.56 -28.06 26.34
N MET A 286 19.92 -27.30 25.43
CA MET A 286 18.70 -26.55 25.72
C MET A 286 17.54 -27.45 26.13
N ARG A 287 17.35 -28.61 25.47
CA ARG A 287 16.31 -29.57 25.86
C ARG A 287 16.53 -30.09 27.29
N ARG A 288 17.78 -30.40 27.65
CA ARG A 288 18.15 -30.83 29.00
C ARG A 288 17.95 -29.72 30.03
N TRP A 289 18.27 -28.47 29.65
CA TRP A 289 17.99 -27.30 30.49
C TRP A 289 16.49 -27.11 30.73
N VAL A 290 15.66 -27.17 29.69
CA VAL A 290 14.19 -27.10 29.81
C VAL A 290 13.64 -28.25 30.66
N ALA A 291 14.26 -29.43 30.61
CA ALA A 291 13.93 -30.57 31.46
C ALA A 291 14.45 -30.45 32.92
N GLY A 292 15.17 -29.38 33.26
CA GLY A 292 15.74 -29.17 34.60
C GLY A 292 17.03 -29.94 34.90
N GLU A 293 17.65 -30.57 33.90
CA GLU A 293 18.86 -31.37 34.04
C GLU A 293 20.16 -30.57 33.88
N MET A 294 20.07 -29.31 33.47
CA MET A 294 21.20 -28.43 33.21
C MET A 294 20.87 -26.99 33.58
N THR A 295 21.88 -26.14 33.76
CA THR A 295 21.69 -24.70 34.01
C THR A 295 21.85 -23.88 32.73
N ALA A 296 21.26 -22.68 32.69
CA ALA A 296 21.43 -21.76 31.56
C ALA A 296 22.92 -21.40 31.31
N ASP A 297 23.71 -21.25 32.38
CA ASP A 297 25.16 -21.00 32.27
C ASP A 297 25.89 -22.15 31.57
N ALA A 298 25.54 -23.40 31.91
CA ALA A 298 26.11 -24.58 31.26
C ALA A 298 25.70 -24.68 29.79
N VAL A 299 24.46 -24.29 29.42
CA VAL A 299 24.04 -24.23 28.01
C VAL A 299 24.83 -23.16 27.25
N ALA A 300 25.04 -21.99 27.85
CA ALA A 300 25.81 -20.92 27.24
C ALA A 300 27.28 -21.32 27.02
N GLU A 301 27.85 -22.14 27.90
CA GLU A 301 29.18 -22.71 27.73
C GLU A 301 29.23 -23.73 26.58
N VAL A 302 28.28 -24.66 26.51
CA VAL A 302 28.15 -25.60 25.38
C VAL A 302 28.03 -24.85 24.05
N SER A 303 27.19 -23.81 24.02
CA SER A 303 27.01 -22.97 22.83
C SER A 303 28.30 -22.26 22.41
N ALA A 304 29.07 -21.75 23.37
CA ALA A 304 30.36 -21.13 23.10
C ALA A 304 31.37 -22.13 22.51
N GLN A 305 31.41 -23.34 23.06
CA GLN A 305 32.31 -24.41 22.62
C GLN A 305 31.96 -24.90 21.21
N GLU A 306 30.68 -25.15 20.93
CA GLU A 306 30.22 -25.63 19.62
C GLU A 306 30.52 -24.63 18.50
N VAL A 307 30.30 -23.33 18.75
CA VAL A 307 30.61 -22.27 17.79
C VAL A 307 32.12 -22.16 17.56
N ALA A 308 32.94 -22.27 18.62
CA ALA A 308 34.40 -22.22 18.51
C ALA A 308 35.00 -23.42 17.77
N GLN A 309 34.49 -24.63 18.02
CA GLN A 309 34.90 -25.86 17.31
C GLN A 309 34.61 -25.75 15.82
N THR A 310 33.39 -25.35 15.47
CA THR A 310 32.95 -25.22 14.07
C THR A 310 33.76 -24.18 13.29
N ALA A 311 34.16 -23.08 13.95
CA ALA A 311 35.03 -22.06 13.35
C ALA A 311 36.46 -22.57 13.06
N SER A 312 36.88 -23.65 13.73
CA SER A 312 38.22 -24.23 13.62
C SER A 312 38.31 -25.40 12.64
N ASP A 313 37.17 -25.93 12.17
CA ASP A 313 37.12 -27.06 11.25
C ASP A 313 37.68 -26.71 9.86
N ALA A 314 38.20 -27.71 9.13
CA ALA A 314 38.80 -27.54 7.79
C ALA A 314 37.84 -26.95 6.73
N ALA A 315 36.54 -26.96 7.00
CA ALA A 315 35.51 -26.33 6.17
C ALA A 315 35.29 -24.82 6.49
N GLY A 316 35.88 -24.30 7.57
CA GLY A 316 35.88 -22.87 7.92
C GLY A 316 34.49 -22.24 8.06
N LYS A 317 33.51 -22.96 8.61
CA LYS A 317 32.13 -22.47 8.70
C LYS A 317 32.03 -21.39 9.78
N ARG A 318 31.93 -20.13 9.35
CA ARG A 318 31.83 -18.95 10.23
C ARG A 318 30.49 -18.90 10.98
N PRO A 319 30.43 -18.23 12.16
CA PRO A 319 29.17 -17.85 12.79
C PRO A 319 28.32 -17.02 11.83
N TRP A 320 27.00 -17.24 11.86
CA TRP A 320 26.06 -16.49 11.06
C TRP A 320 24.69 -16.44 11.72
N PHE A 321 23.97 -15.36 11.48
CA PHE A 321 22.57 -15.21 11.78
C PHE A 321 21.87 -14.68 10.54
N GLY A 322 20.61 -15.04 10.34
CA GLY A 322 19.83 -14.30 9.37
C GLY A 322 18.33 -14.46 9.47
N ILE A 323 17.70 -13.68 8.60
CA ILE A 323 16.27 -13.57 8.45
C ILE A 323 15.98 -13.85 6.97
N ASP A 324 15.14 -14.82 6.69
CA ASP A 324 14.59 -15.05 5.37
C ASP A 324 13.08 -14.89 5.45
N VAL A 325 12.56 -13.92 4.71
CA VAL A 325 11.13 -13.70 4.52
C VAL A 325 10.79 -14.04 3.08
N HIS A 326 9.76 -14.84 2.89
CA HIS A 326 9.15 -15.13 1.60
C HIS A 326 7.68 -14.78 1.65
N VAL A 327 7.24 -13.90 0.75
CA VAL A 327 5.84 -13.53 0.58
C VAL A 327 5.38 -13.95 -0.80
N SER A 328 4.25 -14.65 -0.83
CA SER A 328 3.52 -14.97 -2.05
C SER A 328 2.11 -14.43 -1.94
N GLY A 329 1.57 -13.84 -3.00
CA GLY A 329 0.21 -13.30 -3.03
C GLY A 329 -0.53 -13.61 -4.32
N ALA A 330 -1.82 -13.29 -4.38
CA ALA A 330 -2.66 -13.49 -5.57
C ALA A 330 -2.18 -12.73 -6.82
N THR A 331 -1.31 -11.73 -6.64
CA THR A 331 -0.69 -10.93 -7.71
C THR A 331 0.36 -11.69 -8.52
N GLY A 332 0.80 -12.87 -8.06
CA GLY A 332 1.88 -13.65 -8.69
C GLY A 332 3.28 -13.07 -8.48
N LEU A 333 3.41 -11.99 -7.71
CA LEU A 333 4.67 -11.42 -7.27
C LEU A 333 5.17 -12.17 -6.04
N GLU A 334 6.31 -12.84 -6.14
CA GLU A 334 7.03 -13.40 -5.00
C GLU A 334 8.05 -12.37 -4.51
N VAL A 335 7.99 -12.03 -3.23
CA VAL A 335 8.94 -11.12 -2.60
C VAL A 335 9.80 -11.90 -1.62
N ARG A 336 11.11 -11.76 -1.76
CA ARG A 336 12.10 -12.34 -0.85
C ARG A 336 12.87 -11.23 -0.18
N ALA A 337 12.78 -11.14 1.13
CA ALA A 337 13.65 -10.28 1.92
C ALA A 337 14.64 -11.16 2.68
N ARG A 338 15.94 -10.88 2.57
CA ARG A 338 17.00 -11.60 3.26
C ARG A 338 17.92 -10.66 4.01
N PHE A 339 18.33 -11.09 5.19
CA PHE A 339 19.36 -10.46 6.00
C PHE A 339 20.33 -11.53 6.48
N ARG A 340 21.63 -11.21 6.43
CA ARG A 340 22.71 -12.08 6.93
C ARG A 340 23.76 -11.24 7.65
N CYS A 341 24.19 -11.68 8.83
CA CYS A 341 25.32 -11.10 9.55
C CYS A 341 26.11 -12.18 10.31
N GLU A 342 27.34 -11.87 10.74
CA GLU A 342 28.13 -12.75 11.61
C GLU A 342 27.72 -12.61 13.10
N ASP A 343 27.25 -11.42 13.51
CA ASP A 343 26.87 -11.11 14.89
C ASP A 343 25.54 -10.34 14.95
N SER A 344 24.47 -11.03 15.35
CA SER A 344 23.14 -10.44 15.54
C SER A 344 23.05 -9.49 16.75
N TYR A 345 23.93 -9.60 17.74
CA TYR A 345 23.94 -8.68 18.88
C TYR A 345 24.51 -7.33 18.45
N ALA A 346 25.56 -7.34 17.63
CA ALA A 346 26.12 -6.13 17.05
C ALA A 346 25.08 -5.41 16.17
N ALA A 347 24.39 -6.16 15.30
CA ALA A 347 23.30 -5.62 14.47
C ALA A 347 22.13 -5.08 15.32
N SER A 348 21.77 -5.75 16.41
CA SER A 348 20.72 -5.25 17.32
C SER A 348 21.13 -3.94 18.00
N GLY A 349 22.40 -3.79 18.36
CA GLY A 349 22.91 -2.53 18.91
C GLY A 349 22.85 -1.38 17.91
N MET A 350 23.15 -1.66 16.63
CA MET A 350 23.03 -0.69 15.54
C MET A 350 21.57 -0.27 15.31
N ALA A 351 20.63 -1.22 15.25
CA ALA A 351 19.20 -0.92 15.14
C ALA A 351 18.71 -0.04 16.30
N ALA A 352 19.08 -0.39 17.53
CA ALA A 352 18.68 0.35 18.73
C ALA A 352 19.27 1.76 18.76
N ALA A 353 20.52 1.95 18.35
CA ALA A 353 21.14 3.26 18.23
C ALA A 353 20.44 4.13 17.16
N GLN A 354 20.07 3.55 16.02
CA GLN A 354 19.32 4.26 14.97
C GLN A 354 17.92 4.66 15.47
N ALA A 355 17.23 3.77 16.18
CA ALA A 355 15.95 4.09 16.82
C ALA A 355 16.08 5.18 17.90
N ALA A 356 17.15 5.16 18.70
CA ALA A 356 17.42 6.18 19.71
C ALA A 356 17.65 7.57 19.10
N ARG A 357 18.29 7.63 17.93
CA ARG A 357 18.41 8.88 17.16
C ARG A 357 17.05 9.31 16.59
N ALA A 358 16.25 8.36 16.11
CA ALA A 358 14.96 8.64 15.50
C ALA A 358 13.95 9.27 16.48
N VAL A 359 13.88 8.79 17.73
CA VAL A 359 12.96 9.32 18.74
C VAL A 359 13.27 10.78 19.14
N VAL A 360 14.51 11.23 18.97
CA VAL A 360 14.92 12.62 19.17
C VAL A 360 14.98 13.44 17.86
N GLY A 361 14.35 12.94 16.80
CA GLY A 361 14.21 13.63 15.52
C GLY A 361 15.47 13.65 14.65
N ARG A 362 16.39 12.69 14.82
CA ARG A 362 17.61 12.56 14.01
C ARG A 362 17.62 11.26 13.21
N GLY A 363 18.02 11.34 11.94
CA GLY A 363 18.23 10.14 11.10
C GLY A 363 16.96 9.47 10.57
N THR A 364 15.80 10.11 10.71
CA THR A 364 14.53 9.70 10.08
C THR A 364 13.80 10.93 9.52
N THR A 365 12.92 10.73 8.53
CA THR A 365 12.08 11.78 7.93
C THR A 365 10.72 11.89 8.60
N GLY A 366 10.32 10.89 9.40
CA GLY A 366 9.03 10.85 10.09
C GLY A 366 9.16 11.15 11.58
N ALA A 367 8.24 11.94 12.14
CA ALA A 367 8.16 12.12 13.59
C ALA A 367 7.63 10.85 14.27
N ILE A 368 8.21 10.50 15.43
CA ILE A 368 7.74 9.40 16.26
C ILE A 368 6.70 9.95 17.24
N ALA A 369 5.49 9.39 17.22
CA ALA A 369 4.43 9.80 18.12
C ALA A 369 4.71 9.39 19.58
N PRO A 370 4.31 10.20 20.57
CA PRO A 370 4.32 9.78 21.97
C PRO A 370 3.53 8.49 22.23
N GLY A 371 3.88 7.78 23.30
CA GLY A 371 3.36 6.45 23.63
C GLY A 371 4.38 5.33 23.41
N ALA A 372 3.99 4.11 23.74
CA ALA A 372 4.81 2.93 23.57
C ALA A 372 4.43 2.15 22.30
N HIS A 373 5.43 1.76 21.51
CA HIS A 373 5.23 1.13 20.20
C HIS A 373 6.27 0.05 19.94
N TRP A 374 5.89 -0.94 19.13
CA TRP A 374 6.87 -1.78 18.43
C TRP A 374 7.70 -0.90 17.50
N ALA A 375 9.03 -0.94 17.60
CA ALA A 375 9.93 -0.11 16.80
C ALA A 375 9.70 -0.32 15.29
N SER A 376 9.49 -1.57 14.87
CA SER A 376 9.15 -1.96 13.50
C SER A 376 7.83 -1.40 12.96
N ALA A 377 6.99 -0.84 13.83
CA ALA A 377 5.73 -0.19 13.46
C ALA A 377 5.83 1.34 13.32
N THR A 378 7.04 1.90 13.45
CA THR A 378 7.27 3.35 13.42
C THR A 378 8.29 3.74 12.34
N ALA A 379 8.41 5.04 12.07
CA ALA A 379 9.42 5.59 11.15
C ALA A 379 10.87 5.41 11.65
N ALA A 380 11.08 4.89 12.86
CA ALA A 380 12.41 4.57 13.38
C ALA A 380 13.05 3.37 12.66
N ALA A 381 12.23 2.51 12.05
CA ALA A 381 12.67 1.33 11.32
C ALA A 381 13.02 1.61 9.85
N ASP A 382 12.67 2.78 9.30
CA ASP A 382 12.91 3.12 7.89
C ASP A 382 14.40 3.03 7.47
N PRO A 383 15.37 3.50 8.29
CA PRO A 383 16.78 3.39 7.93
C PRO A 383 17.29 1.94 7.83
N TRP A 384 16.64 0.99 8.52
CA TRP A 384 17.05 -0.41 8.54
C TRP A 384 16.87 -1.08 7.18
N ALA A 385 15.92 -0.61 6.37
CA ALA A 385 15.72 -1.09 5.01
C ALA A 385 16.87 -0.73 4.05
N ALA A 386 17.72 0.24 4.42
CA ALA A 386 18.86 0.68 3.63
C ALA A 386 20.18 0.00 4.05
N TRP A 387 20.15 -0.93 5.00
CA TRP A 387 21.34 -1.67 5.40
C TRP A 387 21.87 -2.52 4.25
N PRO A 388 23.20 -2.52 3.99
CA PRO A 388 23.81 -3.32 2.92
C PRO A 388 23.50 -4.82 3.01
N GLU A 389 23.32 -5.32 4.23
CA GLU A 389 23.03 -6.71 4.54
C GLU A 389 21.57 -7.10 4.24
N VAL A 390 20.68 -6.11 4.09
CA VAL A 390 19.26 -6.32 3.77
C VAL A 390 19.09 -6.30 2.26
N THR A 391 18.69 -7.44 1.72
CA THR A 391 18.36 -7.58 0.30
C THR A 391 16.88 -7.87 0.16
N ILE A 392 16.19 -7.14 -0.72
CA ILE A 392 14.80 -7.42 -1.06
C ILE A 392 14.73 -7.63 -2.57
N SER A 393 14.46 -8.86 -3.00
CA SER A 393 14.20 -9.18 -4.39
C SER A 393 12.70 -9.40 -4.60
N CYS A 394 12.23 -8.96 -5.75
CA CYS A 394 10.87 -9.19 -6.20
C CYS A 394 10.99 -10.00 -7.49
N GLU A 395 10.63 -11.27 -7.42
CA GLU A 395 10.63 -12.17 -8.56
C GLU A 395 9.17 -12.48 -8.87
N ARG A 396 8.72 -12.21 -10.09
CA ARG A 396 7.43 -12.75 -10.50
C ARG A 396 7.63 -14.19 -10.90
N ARG A 397 6.70 -15.04 -10.46
CA ARG A 397 6.66 -16.45 -10.84
C ARG A 397 6.70 -16.54 -12.38
N GLU A 398 7.58 -17.38 -12.94
CA GLU A 398 7.67 -17.57 -14.39
C GLU A 398 6.29 -17.90 -14.98
N GLY A 399 5.79 -16.98 -15.83
CA GLY A 399 4.40 -16.95 -16.31
C GLY A 399 3.62 -15.63 -16.10
N GLU A 400 4.30 -14.46 -16.01
CA GLU A 400 3.75 -13.14 -15.63
C GLU A 400 2.46 -12.68 -16.36
N PRO A 401 1.55 -11.92 -15.69
CA PRO A 401 0.72 -10.94 -16.38
C PRO A 401 1.62 -9.76 -16.76
N GLY A 402 1.89 -9.62 -18.05
CA GLY A 402 2.78 -8.59 -18.56
C GLY A 402 2.37 -7.13 -18.32
N GLY A 403 3.17 -6.18 -18.81
CA GLY A 403 2.78 -4.76 -18.78
C GLY A 403 1.62 -4.44 -19.73
N VAL A 404 1.09 -3.22 -19.68
CA VAL A 404 0.05 -2.77 -20.62
C VAL A 404 0.66 -1.87 -21.69
N ALA A 405 0.44 -2.23 -22.96
CA ALA A 405 0.82 -1.39 -24.08
C ALA A 405 -0.27 -0.34 -24.33
N VAL A 406 0.09 0.93 -24.52
CA VAL A 406 -0.87 1.98 -24.91
C VAL A 406 -0.60 2.40 -26.34
N ILE A 407 -1.59 2.23 -27.21
CA ILE A 407 -1.47 2.51 -28.63
C ILE A 407 -2.23 3.78 -28.98
N GLY A 408 -1.51 4.77 -29.51
CA GLY A 408 -2.01 6.12 -29.78
C GLY A 408 -1.60 7.11 -28.68
N ALA A 409 -1.14 8.30 -29.10
CA ALA A 409 -0.65 9.36 -28.20
C ALA A 409 -1.53 10.62 -28.17
N GLY A 410 -2.73 10.56 -28.78
CA GLY A 410 -3.77 11.58 -28.61
C GLY A 410 -4.47 11.39 -27.28
N PHE A 411 -5.71 10.89 -27.31
CA PHE A 411 -6.42 10.51 -26.08
C PHE A 411 -5.68 9.46 -25.24
N GLY A 412 -4.93 8.56 -25.90
CA GLY A 412 -4.08 7.56 -25.23
C GLY A 412 -3.00 8.16 -24.32
N ALA A 413 -2.67 9.45 -24.42
CA ALA A 413 -1.78 10.09 -23.47
C ALA A 413 -2.34 10.08 -22.03
N HIS A 414 -3.66 10.20 -21.86
CA HIS A 414 -4.30 10.07 -20.55
C HIS A 414 -4.14 8.65 -19.99
N TYR A 415 -4.28 7.63 -20.85
CA TYR A 415 -4.04 6.24 -20.48
C TYR A 415 -2.59 5.99 -20.07
N ALA A 416 -1.63 6.43 -20.87
CA ALA A 416 -0.21 6.25 -20.59
C ALA A 416 0.18 6.90 -19.25
N ARG A 417 -0.20 8.17 -19.02
CA ARG A 417 0.11 8.88 -17.78
C ARG A 417 -0.53 8.22 -16.55
N ALA A 418 -1.78 7.76 -16.67
CA ALA A 418 -2.46 7.08 -15.56
C ALA A 418 -1.82 5.73 -15.19
N LEU A 419 -1.27 5.01 -16.18
CA LEU A 419 -0.67 3.69 -16.01
C LEU A 419 0.83 3.73 -15.67
N ALA A 420 1.53 4.84 -15.95
CA ALA A 420 2.93 5.02 -15.58
C ALA A 420 3.15 4.88 -14.06
N GLY A 421 2.17 5.31 -13.25
CA GLY A 421 2.17 5.17 -11.79
C GLY A 421 1.39 3.98 -11.22
N ALA A 422 0.93 3.03 -12.06
CA ALA A 422 0.04 1.95 -11.61
C ALA A 422 0.82 0.69 -11.17
N PRO A 423 0.59 0.15 -9.96
CA PRO A 423 1.32 -1.03 -9.46
C PRO A 423 0.87 -2.36 -10.08
N ARG A 424 -0.42 -2.49 -10.45
CA ARG A 424 -1.04 -3.75 -10.94
C ARG A 424 -1.10 -3.87 -12.47
N ALA A 425 -0.93 -2.78 -13.20
CA ALA A 425 -1.04 -2.73 -14.67
C ALA A 425 -0.11 -1.64 -15.24
N ARG A 426 1.18 -1.74 -14.94
CA ARG A 426 2.16 -0.72 -15.31
C ARG A 426 2.24 -0.57 -16.83
N LEU A 427 2.37 0.67 -17.29
CA LEU A 427 2.68 0.98 -18.68
C LEU A 427 3.97 0.26 -19.11
N SER A 428 3.89 -0.58 -20.15
CA SER A 428 5.06 -1.26 -20.74
C SER A 428 5.71 -0.40 -21.83
N CYS A 429 4.88 0.06 -22.77
CA CYS A 429 5.33 0.77 -23.94
C CYS A 429 4.21 1.63 -24.52
N ILE A 430 4.61 2.57 -25.37
CA ILE A 430 3.70 3.40 -26.17
C ILE A 430 3.88 3.05 -27.64
N GLY A 431 2.79 2.70 -28.32
CA GLY A 431 2.79 2.30 -29.73
C GLY A 431 2.17 3.34 -30.66
N GLY A 432 2.72 3.47 -31.86
CA GLY A 432 2.11 4.28 -32.93
C GLY A 432 2.94 4.34 -34.21
N ARG A 433 2.59 5.24 -35.14
CA ARG A 433 3.24 5.36 -36.47
C ARG A 433 4.58 6.13 -36.48
N GLY A 434 5.24 6.29 -35.34
CA GLY A 434 6.51 7.03 -35.24
C GLY A 434 6.40 8.55 -35.09
N GLY A 435 5.20 9.10 -34.86
CA GLY A 435 4.97 10.55 -34.75
C GLY A 435 5.68 11.23 -33.56
N PRO A 436 6.04 12.52 -33.67
CA PRO A 436 6.80 13.24 -32.63
C PRO A 436 6.13 13.22 -31.25
N SER A 437 4.81 13.41 -31.18
CA SER A 437 4.07 13.45 -29.91
C SER A 437 4.11 12.14 -29.14
N GLY A 438 4.05 10.99 -29.84
CA GLY A 438 4.14 9.69 -29.19
C GLY A 438 5.54 9.36 -28.68
N ARG A 439 6.58 9.78 -29.39
CA ARG A 439 7.98 9.61 -28.96
C ARG A 439 8.28 10.48 -27.74
N ALA A 440 7.87 11.75 -27.78
CA ALA A 440 8.00 12.68 -26.66
C ALA A 440 7.26 12.18 -25.41
N LEU A 441 6.05 11.63 -25.55
CA LEU A 441 5.32 11.05 -24.42
C LEU A 441 6.01 9.80 -23.86
N ALA A 442 6.60 8.96 -24.71
CA ALA A 442 7.35 7.78 -24.26
C ALA A 442 8.61 8.17 -23.48
N GLU A 443 9.30 9.21 -23.96
CA GLU A 443 10.46 9.82 -23.27
C GLU A 443 10.06 10.46 -21.93
N GLU A 444 8.98 11.26 -21.91
CA GLU A 444 8.39 11.86 -20.70
C GLU A 444 8.13 10.80 -19.61
N LEU A 445 7.63 9.63 -20.01
CA LEU A 445 7.24 8.56 -19.08
C LEU A 445 8.30 7.48 -18.88
N GLY A 446 9.48 7.60 -19.51
CA GLY A 446 10.58 6.65 -19.37
C GLY A 446 10.26 5.24 -19.89
N VAL A 447 9.44 5.11 -20.94
CA VAL A 447 9.05 3.82 -21.54
C VAL A 447 9.46 3.73 -23.01
N THR A 448 9.50 2.52 -23.56
CA THR A 448 9.85 2.31 -24.96
C THR A 448 8.74 2.78 -25.90
N TYR A 449 9.12 3.52 -26.95
CA TYR A 449 8.24 3.77 -28.08
C TYR A 449 8.35 2.65 -29.12
N VAL A 450 7.22 2.01 -29.45
CA VAL A 450 7.15 0.95 -30.46
C VAL A 450 6.52 1.49 -31.74
N SER A 451 7.30 1.47 -32.83
CA SER A 451 6.78 1.84 -34.14
C SER A 451 5.96 0.71 -34.74
N LEU A 452 4.66 0.94 -34.85
CA LEU A 452 3.74 0.14 -35.64
C LEU A 452 3.80 0.70 -37.08
N GLY A 453 4.56 0.06 -37.97
CA GLY A 453 4.62 0.44 -39.40
C GLY A 453 3.31 0.15 -40.14
N ASP A 454 3.36 -0.08 -41.45
CA ASP A 454 2.18 -0.51 -42.25
C ASP A 454 1.65 -1.91 -41.86
N ALA A 455 2.43 -2.65 -41.05
CA ALA A 455 2.02 -3.93 -40.49
C ALA A 455 1.03 -3.71 -39.34
N SER A 456 -0.25 -4.02 -39.59
CA SER A 456 -1.36 -3.98 -38.64
C SER A 456 -1.28 -5.00 -37.49
N ILE A 457 -0.23 -5.83 -37.45
CA ILE A 457 -0.10 -6.94 -36.51
C ILE A 457 1.18 -6.74 -35.67
N PRO A 458 1.05 -6.49 -34.36
CA PRO A 458 2.21 -6.54 -33.48
C PRO A 458 2.70 -7.99 -33.38
N SER A 459 3.90 -8.28 -33.89
CA SER A 459 4.56 -9.54 -33.53
C SER A 459 4.97 -9.45 -32.05
N ARG A 460 4.72 -10.51 -31.28
CA ARG A 460 5.13 -10.58 -29.86
C ARG A 460 6.61 -10.23 -29.67
N GLU A 461 7.45 -10.60 -30.64
CA GLU A 461 8.89 -10.34 -30.66
C GLU A 461 9.27 -8.84 -30.71
N ARG A 462 8.38 -7.96 -31.19
CA ARG A 462 8.62 -6.51 -31.27
C ARG A 462 8.16 -5.76 -30.02
N MET A 463 7.49 -6.42 -29.08
CA MET A 463 7.02 -5.81 -27.85
C MET A 463 8.03 -6.06 -26.72
N PRO A 464 8.30 -5.05 -25.87
CA PRO A 464 9.17 -5.26 -24.73
C PRO A 464 8.47 -6.13 -23.68
N GLY A 465 8.98 -7.35 -23.49
CA GLY A 465 8.50 -8.28 -22.48
C GLY A 465 7.12 -8.89 -22.76
N ALA A 466 6.59 -9.61 -21.77
CA ALA A 466 5.20 -10.08 -21.80
C ALA A 466 4.24 -8.90 -21.65
N LEU A 467 3.05 -8.97 -22.28
CA LEU A 467 1.97 -7.99 -22.12
C LEU A 467 0.74 -8.63 -21.46
N ALA A 468 0.19 -8.01 -20.41
CA ALA A 468 -1.10 -8.41 -19.82
C ALA A 468 -2.29 -7.85 -20.59
N GLY A 469 -2.07 -6.81 -21.41
CA GLY A 469 -3.11 -6.23 -22.23
C GLY A 469 -2.60 -5.09 -23.10
N ALA A 470 -3.47 -4.62 -23.98
CA ALA A 470 -3.26 -3.46 -24.81
C ALA A 470 -4.47 -2.52 -24.73
N VAL A 471 -4.19 -1.23 -24.55
CA VAL A 471 -5.16 -0.14 -24.72
C VAL A 471 -5.00 0.42 -26.12
N VAL A 472 -6.05 0.32 -26.94
CA VAL A 472 -6.08 0.87 -28.29
C VAL A 472 -6.90 2.16 -28.27
N ALA A 473 -6.19 3.29 -28.17
CA ALA A 473 -6.74 4.65 -28.18
C ALA A 473 -6.42 5.35 -29.52
N VAL A 474 -6.77 4.66 -30.60
CA VAL A 474 -6.67 5.14 -32.00
C VAL A 474 -8.07 5.12 -32.59
N ARG A 475 -8.41 6.14 -33.38
CA ARG A 475 -9.66 6.20 -34.14
C ARG A 475 -9.97 4.86 -34.82
N SER A 476 -11.18 4.35 -34.63
CA SER A 476 -11.69 3.12 -35.24
C SER A 476 -12.09 3.34 -36.71
N GLU A 477 -12.45 2.28 -37.43
CA GLU A 477 -12.79 2.37 -38.86
C GLU A 477 -14.05 3.22 -39.11
N ILE A 478 -15.01 3.22 -38.18
CA ILE A 478 -16.24 4.02 -38.26
C ILE A 478 -15.97 5.53 -38.28
N VAL A 479 -14.83 5.97 -37.73
CA VAL A 479 -14.36 7.37 -37.77
C VAL A 479 -13.10 7.55 -38.63
N GLY A 480 -12.85 6.59 -39.53
CA GLY A 480 -11.80 6.66 -40.56
C GLY A 480 -10.37 6.37 -40.08
N GLY A 481 -10.20 5.67 -38.96
CA GLY A 481 -8.89 5.24 -38.46
C GLY A 481 -8.65 3.73 -38.52
N GLU A 482 -7.56 3.27 -37.93
CA GLU A 482 -7.09 1.88 -37.99
C GLU A 482 -7.23 1.12 -36.66
N GLY A 483 -7.88 1.71 -35.66
CA GLY A 483 -7.99 1.15 -34.31
C GLY A 483 -8.51 -0.29 -34.30
N ASP A 484 -9.49 -0.61 -35.15
CA ASP A 484 -10.08 -1.95 -35.22
C ASP A 484 -9.04 -2.99 -35.68
N ARG A 485 -8.26 -2.70 -36.72
CA ARG A 485 -7.23 -3.60 -37.24
C ARG A 485 -6.13 -3.85 -36.21
N ILE A 486 -5.72 -2.80 -35.50
CA ILE A 486 -4.71 -2.88 -34.44
C ILE A 486 -5.22 -3.77 -33.30
N ALA A 487 -6.46 -3.54 -32.84
CA ALA A 487 -7.09 -4.35 -31.80
C ALA A 487 -7.16 -5.83 -32.21
N GLU A 488 -7.58 -6.11 -33.44
CA GLU A 488 -7.59 -7.48 -33.97
C GLU A 488 -6.19 -8.12 -33.98
N GLY A 489 -5.14 -7.36 -34.27
CA GLY A 489 -3.75 -7.82 -34.22
C GLY A 489 -3.33 -8.30 -32.83
N PHE A 490 -3.61 -7.52 -31.79
CA PHE A 490 -3.33 -7.91 -30.40
C PHE A 490 -4.17 -9.12 -29.96
N LEU A 491 -5.46 -9.16 -30.31
CA LEU A 491 -6.34 -10.28 -29.99
C LEU A 491 -5.85 -11.60 -30.63
N ARG A 492 -5.41 -11.57 -31.89
CA ARG A 492 -4.82 -12.75 -32.56
C ARG A 492 -3.54 -13.23 -31.89
N ALA A 493 -2.78 -12.31 -31.28
CA ALA A 493 -1.59 -12.62 -30.49
C ALA A 493 -1.90 -13.12 -29.05
N GLY A 494 -3.19 -13.30 -28.73
CA GLY A 494 -3.67 -13.75 -27.42
C GLY A 494 -3.62 -12.66 -26.33
N ILE A 495 -3.41 -11.40 -26.71
CA ILE A 495 -3.27 -10.29 -25.76
C ILE A 495 -4.65 -9.64 -25.53
N PRO A 496 -5.10 -9.48 -24.28
CA PRO A 496 -6.35 -8.80 -23.97
C PRO A 496 -6.36 -7.36 -24.50
N VAL A 497 -7.49 -6.91 -25.05
CA VAL A 497 -7.60 -5.56 -25.61
C VAL A 497 -8.72 -4.77 -24.95
N LEU A 498 -8.39 -3.56 -24.50
CA LEU A 498 -9.35 -2.49 -24.25
C LEU A 498 -9.28 -1.51 -25.42
N GLN A 499 -10.40 -1.24 -26.08
CA GLN A 499 -10.46 -0.33 -27.22
C GLN A 499 -11.41 0.84 -26.94
N GLU A 500 -10.93 2.05 -27.18
CA GLU A 500 -11.66 3.29 -26.94
C GLU A 500 -12.81 3.46 -27.95
N LEU A 501 -13.97 3.90 -27.48
CA LEU A 501 -15.14 4.25 -28.30
C LEU A 501 -14.93 5.53 -29.13
N PRO A 502 -15.68 5.74 -30.23
CA PRO A 502 -16.80 4.94 -30.73
C PRO A 502 -16.38 3.72 -31.55
N LEU A 503 -17.22 2.68 -31.56
CA LEU A 503 -17.01 1.45 -32.33
C LEU A 503 -18.27 1.04 -33.07
N ALA A 504 -18.10 0.56 -34.31
CA ALA A 504 -19.21 -0.04 -35.05
C ALA A 504 -19.65 -1.35 -34.37
N PRO A 505 -20.96 -1.67 -34.34
CA PRO A 505 -21.45 -2.92 -33.75
C PRO A 505 -20.80 -4.18 -34.35
N ASP A 506 -20.57 -4.16 -35.67
CA ASP A 506 -19.93 -5.28 -36.37
C ASP A 506 -18.46 -5.42 -35.98
N ALA A 507 -17.75 -4.32 -35.74
CA ALA A 507 -16.37 -4.35 -35.25
C ALA A 507 -16.32 -5.00 -33.86
N VAL A 508 -17.19 -4.57 -32.94
CA VAL A 508 -17.31 -5.17 -31.59
C VAL A 508 -17.64 -6.65 -31.67
N SER A 509 -18.56 -7.06 -32.55
CA SER A 509 -18.89 -8.47 -32.75
C SER A 509 -17.69 -9.28 -33.26
N ARG A 510 -16.89 -8.73 -34.18
CA ARG A 510 -15.65 -9.37 -34.67
C ARG A 510 -14.61 -9.48 -33.55
N GLN A 511 -14.38 -8.40 -32.81
CA GLN A 511 -13.39 -8.34 -31.71
C GLN A 511 -13.74 -9.34 -30.59
N LEU A 512 -15.01 -9.41 -30.16
CA LEU A 512 -15.47 -10.40 -29.19
C LEU A 512 -15.31 -11.84 -29.70
N THR A 513 -15.56 -12.07 -31.00
CA THR A 513 -15.38 -13.38 -31.62
C THR A 513 -13.90 -13.79 -31.65
N LEU A 514 -13.02 -12.86 -32.02
CA LEU A 514 -11.56 -13.08 -32.01
C LEU A 514 -11.04 -13.33 -30.59
N ALA A 515 -11.48 -12.53 -29.61
CA ALA A 515 -11.11 -12.72 -28.22
C ALA A 515 -11.43 -14.14 -27.74
N ARG A 516 -12.66 -14.62 -27.99
CA ARG A 516 -13.07 -16.00 -27.65
C ARG A 516 -12.25 -17.05 -28.40
N ARG A 517 -12.03 -16.87 -29.70
CA ARG A 517 -11.26 -17.82 -30.54
C ARG A 517 -9.83 -17.98 -30.04
N HIS A 518 -9.21 -16.91 -29.58
CA HIS A 518 -7.82 -16.89 -29.13
C HIS A 518 -7.67 -17.00 -27.60
N GLY A 519 -8.75 -17.34 -26.87
CA GLY A 519 -8.71 -17.55 -25.43
C GLY A 519 -8.34 -16.29 -24.64
N THR A 520 -8.69 -15.11 -25.14
CA THR A 520 -8.35 -13.81 -24.55
C THR A 520 -9.60 -12.93 -24.35
N ARG A 521 -9.42 -11.67 -23.93
CA ARG A 521 -10.52 -10.76 -23.57
C ARG A 521 -10.54 -9.50 -24.44
N PHE A 522 -11.73 -8.97 -24.68
CA PHE A 522 -11.94 -7.70 -25.35
C PHE A 522 -12.93 -6.84 -24.56
N LEU A 523 -12.63 -5.56 -24.40
CA LEU A 523 -13.50 -4.56 -23.78
C LEU A 523 -13.59 -3.33 -24.68
N ALA A 524 -14.81 -2.96 -25.08
CA ALA A 524 -15.09 -1.62 -25.57
C ALA A 524 -15.20 -0.67 -24.37
N CYS A 525 -14.49 0.46 -24.40
CA CYS A 525 -14.39 1.38 -23.27
C CYS A 525 -14.80 2.79 -23.66
N GLY A 526 -15.76 3.34 -22.92
CA GLY A 526 -16.16 4.74 -23.00
C GLY A 526 -15.52 5.61 -21.92
N LEU A 527 -14.60 5.07 -21.11
CA LEU A 527 -13.96 5.67 -19.94
C LEU A 527 -14.92 6.11 -18.82
N TYR A 528 -15.91 6.92 -19.14
CA TYR A 528 -16.85 7.53 -18.21
C TYR A 528 -17.62 6.50 -17.40
N GLU A 529 -17.86 5.29 -17.91
CA GLU A 529 -18.51 4.26 -17.12
C GLU A 529 -17.72 4.02 -15.82
N TYR A 530 -16.40 4.10 -15.86
CA TYR A 530 -15.50 3.81 -14.73
C TYR A 530 -15.26 4.99 -13.78
N THR A 531 -15.80 6.19 -14.05
CA THR A 531 -15.58 7.32 -13.14
C THR A 531 -16.41 7.17 -11.86
N ALA A 532 -15.86 7.62 -10.74
CA ALA A 532 -16.55 7.51 -9.45
C ALA A 532 -17.95 8.15 -9.46
N PRO A 533 -18.16 9.38 -10.00
CA PRO A 533 -19.49 9.99 -10.04
C PRO A 533 -20.50 9.18 -10.87
N VAL A 534 -20.08 8.60 -12.00
CA VAL A 534 -20.95 7.75 -12.82
C VAL A 534 -21.28 6.45 -12.10
N ARG A 535 -20.31 5.86 -11.38
CA ARG A 535 -20.57 4.67 -10.55
C ARG A 535 -21.54 4.96 -9.41
N TRP A 536 -21.54 6.18 -8.85
CA TRP A 536 -22.55 6.60 -7.88
C TRP A 536 -23.94 6.70 -8.51
N PHE A 537 -24.05 7.31 -9.69
CA PHE A 537 -25.30 7.35 -10.45
C PHE A 537 -25.86 5.94 -10.74
N ILE A 538 -25.02 5.03 -11.24
CA ILE A 538 -25.42 3.64 -11.50
C ILE A 538 -25.95 2.98 -10.22
N ARG A 539 -25.23 3.07 -9.11
CA ARG A 539 -25.65 2.51 -7.82
C ARG A 539 -26.92 3.15 -7.27
N ALA A 540 -27.11 4.45 -7.47
CA ALA A 540 -28.31 5.18 -7.07
C ALA A 540 -29.55 4.66 -7.82
N VAL A 541 -29.43 4.48 -9.14
CA VAL A 541 -30.52 3.92 -9.96
C VAL A 541 -30.78 2.45 -9.62
N GLU A 542 -29.74 1.66 -9.39
CA GLU A 542 -29.87 0.27 -8.89
C GLU A 542 -30.62 0.23 -7.55
N HIS A 543 -30.25 1.11 -6.61
CA HIS A 543 -30.90 1.25 -5.32
C HIS A 543 -32.39 1.59 -5.46
N LEU A 544 -32.73 2.53 -6.36
CA LEU A 544 -34.12 2.89 -6.65
C LEU A 544 -34.90 1.70 -7.23
N ARG A 545 -34.32 0.99 -8.20
CA ARG A 545 -34.98 -0.17 -8.85
C ARG A 545 -35.30 -1.30 -7.87
N CYS A 546 -34.56 -1.42 -6.78
CA CYS A 546 -34.83 -2.39 -5.71
C CYS A 546 -35.97 -1.96 -4.76
N ARG A 547 -36.37 -0.69 -4.75
CA ARG A 547 -37.35 -0.12 -3.80
C ARG A 547 -38.62 0.38 -4.46
N THR A 548 -38.50 0.90 -5.67
CA THR A 548 -39.60 1.51 -6.41
C THR A 548 -39.46 1.21 -7.90
N ARG A 549 -40.54 1.47 -8.63
CA ARG A 549 -40.58 1.27 -10.08
C ARG A 549 -40.12 2.55 -10.78
N VAL A 550 -39.10 2.43 -11.62
CA VAL A 550 -38.74 3.46 -12.61
C VAL A 550 -39.87 3.56 -13.64
N THR A 551 -40.44 4.75 -13.78
CA THR A 551 -41.60 5.04 -14.63
C THR A 551 -41.21 5.58 -15.99
N HIS A 552 -40.17 6.41 -16.04
CA HIS A 552 -39.65 7.06 -17.25
C HIS A 552 -38.19 7.49 -17.04
N VAL A 553 -37.47 7.66 -18.14
CA VAL A 553 -36.14 8.29 -18.13
C VAL A 553 -36.05 9.31 -19.25
N LEU A 554 -35.60 10.51 -18.91
CA LEU A 554 -35.14 11.52 -19.87
C LEU A 554 -33.61 11.59 -19.88
N LEU A 555 -32.98 11.25 -20.99
CA LEU A 555 -31.54 11.41 -21.21
C LEU A 555 -31.30 12.63 -22.12
N ARG A 556 -30.35 13.49 -21.77
CA ARG A 556 -29.87 14.59 -22.61
C ARG A 556 -28.40 14.37 -22.94
N THR A 557 -28.06 14.44 -24.22
CA THR A 557 -26.73 14.10 -24.74
C THR A 557 -26.40 14.87 -26.02
N SER A 558 -25.14 14.83 -26.44
CA SER A 558 -24.73 15.23 -27.79
C SER A 558 -24.46 14.03 -28.70
N HIS A 559 -24.37 14.28 -30.00
CA HIS A 559 -23.98 13.30 -31.01
C HIS A 559 -22.63 12.62 -30.70
N GLN A 560 -21.66 13.38 -30.17
CA GLN A 560 -20.29 12.95 -29.91
C GLN A 560 -20.18 11.83 -28.86
N ILE A 561 -21.11 11.78 -27.91
CA ILE A 561 -21.01 10.91 -26.71
C ILE A 561 -22.30 10.10 -26.45
N MET A 562 -23.25 10.10 -27.38
CA MET A 562 -24.54 9.39 -27.27
C MET A 562 -24.37 7.88 -27.00
N ASP A 563 -23.36 7.26 -27.57
CA ASP A 563 -23.00 5.86 -27.33
C ASP A 563 -22.59 5.63 -25.86
N ARG A 564 -21.71 6.48 -25.32
CA ARG A 564 -21.22 6.41 -23.93
C ARG A 564 -22.34 6.66 -22.94
N ALA A 565 -23.15 7.69 -23.18
CA ALA A 565 -24.34 7.98 -22.37
C ALA A 565 -25.32 6.80 -22.37
N GLY A 566 -25.52 6.17 -23.54
CA GLY A 566 -26.37 5.00 -23.66
C GLY A 566 -25.83 3.78 -22.89
N LEU A 567 -24.51 3.56 -22.89
CA LEU A 567 -23.90 2.45 -22.14
C LEU A 567 -24.07 2.61 -20.63
N ILE A 568 -23.83 3.82 -20.12
CA ILE A 568 -24.04 4.18 -18.71
C ILE A 568 -25.50 3.95 -18.34
N LEU A 569 -26.44 4.45 -19.16
CA LEU A 569 -27.86 4.30 -18.88
C LEU A 569 -28.29 2.83 -18.87
N ALA A 570 -27.76 2.02 -19.78
CA ALA A 570 -28.17 0.61 -19.91
C ALA A 570 -27.70 -0.19 -18.69
N GLU A 571 -26.54 0.18 -18.15
CA GLU A 571 -26.02 -0.38 -16.93
C GLU A 571 -26.86 0.03 -15.72
N ALA A 572 -27.10 1.34 -15.53
CA ALA A 572 -27.90 1.87 -14.44
C ALA A 572 -29.32 1.25 -14.40
N LEU A 573 -29.98 1.16 -15.56
CA LEU A 573 -31.31 0.58 -15.67
C LEU A 573 -31.32 -0.96 -15.60
N GLY A 574 -30.16 -1.61 -15.70
CA GLY A 574 -30.06 -3.06 -15.88
C GLY A 574 -30.87 -3.55 -17.08
N ALA A 575 -31.07 -2.71 -18.09
CA ALA A 575 -31.95 -2.93 -19.22
C ALA A 575 -31.33 -2.34 -20.49
N VAL A 576 -31.64 -2.95 -21.63
CA VAL A 576 -31.12 -2.58 -22.95
C VAL A 576 -32.25 -2.06 -23.83
N PRO A 577 -31.97 -1.25 -24.86
CA PRO A 577 -32.95 -0.89 -25.89
C PRO A 577 -33.62 -2.15 -26.47
N VAL A 578 -34.95 -2.12 -26.58
CA VAL A 578 -35.76 -3.21 -27.17
C VAL A 578 -36.78 -2.66 -28.16
N GLY A 579 -37.07 -3.45 -29.20
CA GLY A 579 -38.03 -3.09 -30.24
C GLY A 579 -37.54 -1.95 -31.14
N SER A 580 -38.46 -1.31 -31.87
CA SER A 580 -38.19 -0.14 -32.70
C SER A 580 -38.12 1.13 -31.86
N HIS A 581 -37.17 2.00 -32.18
CA HIS A 581 -37.13 3.38 -31.72
C HIS A 581 -37.71 4.30 -32.80
N SER A 582 -38.25 5.43 -32.35
CA SER A 582 -38.76 6.49 -33.21
C SER A 582 -37.94 7.76 -33.01
N THR A 583 -37.86 8.57 -34.06
CA THR A 583 -37.20 9.86 -34.03
C THR A 583 -38.20 10.96 -34.38
N ALA A 584 -38.09 12.10 -33.73
CA ALA A 584 -38.88 13.29 -34.01
C ALA A 584 -37.96 14.52 -34.05
N GLY A 585 -38.31 15.46 -34.92
CA GLY A 585 -37.74 16.80 -34.88
C GLY A 585 -38.22 17.57 -33.66
N THR A 586 -37.46 18.57 -33.26
CA THR A 586 -37.82 19.51 -32.20
C THR A 586 -37.96 20.93 -32.75
N ALA A 587 -38.44 21.87 -31.93
CA ALA A 587 -38.51 23.28 -32.34
C ALA A 587 -37.14 23.85 -32.75
N ALA A 588 -36.06 23.39 -32.11
CA ALA A 588 -34.70 23.66 -32.53
C ALA A 588 -34.22 22.59 -33.55
N PRO A 589 -33.86 22.95 -34.79
CA PRO A 589 -33.46 21.99 -35.83
C PRO A 589 -32.20 21.18 -35.49
N GLU A 590 -31.28 21.77 -34.72
CA GLU A 590 -30.06 21.12 -34.24
C GLU A 590 -30.31 20.09 -33.13
N TRP A 591 -31.55 19.95 -32.67
CA TRP A 591 -31.96 18.94 -31.70
C TRP A 591 -32.86 17.88 -32.34
N ALA A 592 -32.86 16.70 -31.74
CA ALA A 592 -33.78 15.62 -32.08
C ALA A 592 -34.20 14.87 -30.81
N LEU A 593 -35.44 14.39 -30.82
CA LEU A 593 -35.97 13.48 -29.81
C LEU A 593 -35.92 12.06 -30.36
N VAL A 594 -35.30 11.16 -29.61
CA VAL A 594 -35.32 9.72 -29.86
C VAL A 594 -36.09 9.07 -28.72
N PHE A 595 -37.14 8.31 -29.02
CA PHE A 595 -37.96 7.70 -27.98
C PHE A 595 -38.21 6.23 -28.25
N GLY A 596 -38.29 5.46 -27.17
CA GLY A 596 -38.42 4.01 -27.24
C GLY A 596 -38.50 3.37 -25.87
N ARG A 597 -38.17 2.07 -25.81
CA ARG A 597 -38.22 1.30 -24.56
C ARG A 597 -36.90 0.60 -24.30
N TRP A 598 -36.48 0.62 -23.05
CA TRP A 598 -35.33 -0.10 -22.54
C TRP A 598 -35.84 -1.16 -21.58
N GLY A 599 -35.94 -2.41 -22.05
CA GLY A 599 -36.80 -3.42 -21.44
C GLY A 599 -38.25 -2.93 -21.28
N ARG A 600 -38.70 -2.73 -20.03
CA ARG A 600 -40.05 -2.24 -19.71
C ARG A 600 -40.08 -0.74 -19.37
N ILE A 601 -38.98 -0.03 -19.50
CA ILE A 601 -38.85 1.37 -19.10
C ILE A 601 -38.97 2.25 -20.36
N PRO A 602 -39.93 3.17 -20.44
CA PRO A 602 -39.93 4.23 -21.46
C PRO A 602 -38.69 5.11 -21.31
N VAL A 603 -37.98 5.35 -22.41
CA VAL A 603 -36.78 6.19 -22.42
C VAL A 603 -36.85 7.16 -23.58
N ASP A 604 -36.71 8.43 -23.24
CA ASP A 604 -36.62 9.55 -24.17
C ASP A 604 -35.21 10.12 -24.14
N VAL A 605 -34.63 10.34 -25.32
CA VAL A 605 -33.27 10.84 -25.49
C VAL A 605 -33.31 12.10 -26.34
N MET A 606 -32.95 13.23 -25.73
CA MET A 606 -32.76 14.51 -26.39
C MET A 606 -31.31 14.63 -26.84
N VAL A 607 -31.11 14.68 -28.15
CA VAL A 607 -29.78 14.67 -28.77
C VAL A 607 -29.50 16.01 -29.44
N ALA A 608 -28.47 16.71 -28.99
CA ALA A 608 -27.91 17.87 -29.70
C ALA A 608 -26.97 17.39 -30.82
N ARG A 609 -27.13 17.95 -32.01
CA ARG A 609 -26.47 17.48 -33.24
C ARG A 609 -25.70 18.62 -33.91
N ARG A 610 -24.64 19.08 -33.26
CA ARG A 610 -23.73 20.11 -33.80
C ARG A 610 -22.33 19.53 -33.94
N LEU A 611 -21.63 19.89 -35.02
CA LEU A 611 -20.29 19.39 -35.31
C LEU A 611 -19.48 20.43 -36.12
N ASP A 612 -18.24 20.73 -35.71
CA ASP A 612 -17.24 21.31 -36.61
C ASP A 612 -16.45 20.15 -37.23
N PRO A 613 -16.47 19.96 -38.57
CA PRO A 613 -15.70 18.90 -39.23
C PRO A 613 -14.19 18.95 -38.98
N ARG A 614 -13.65 20.11 -38.59
CA ARG A 614 -12.23 20.30 -38.28
C ARG A 614 -11.91 20.08 -36.80
N ASP A 615 -12.93 20.01 -35.95
CA ASP A 615 -12.81 19.84 -34.49
C ASP A 615 -13.97 18.97 -33.97
N PRO A 616 -14.03 17.69 -34.41
CA PRO A 616 -15.23 16.87 -34.27
C PRO A 616 -15.50 16.39 -32.84
N ASP A 617 -14.48 16.42 -31.96
CA ASP A 617 -14.57 15.97 -30.58
C ASP A 617 -15.11 17.06 -29.64
N ASN A 618 -15.12 18.32 -30.09
CA ASN A 618 -15.58 19.47 -29.34
C ASN A 618 -17.09 19.72 -29.53
N HIS A 619 -17.65 20.70 -28.82
CA HIS A 619 -19.09 21.05 -28.83
C HIS A 619 -20.03 19.94 -28.36
N SER A 620 -19.54 19.08 -27.47
CA SER A 620 -20.32 18.07 -26.75
C SER A 620 -21.22 18.72 -25.69
N GLN A 621 -22.22 19.48 -26.15
CA GLN A 621 -23.15 20.24 -25.30
C GLN A 621 -24.61 19.94 -25.69
N PRO A 622 -25.45 19.45 -24.74
CA PRO A 622 -25.05 19.03 -23.39
C PRO A 622 -24.06 17.87 -23.46
N PHE A 623 -23.24 17.70 -22.42
CA PHE A 623 -22.35 16.54 -22.33
C PHE A 623 -23.22 15.29 -22.14
N MET A 624 -23.51 14.88 -20.92
CA MET A 624 -24.55 13.89 -20.64
C MET A 624 -25.26 14.24 -19.33
N SER A 625 -26.58 14.17 -19.30
CA SER A 625 -27.37 14.28 -18.07
C SER A 625 -28.64 13.45 -18.17
N ALA A 626 -29.17 13.01 -17.02
CA ALA A 626 -30.36 12.18 -16.99
C ALA A 626 -31.30 12.56 -15.84
N VAL A 627 -32.60 12.38 -16.08
CA VAL A 627 -33.64 12.36 -15.05
C VAL A 627 -34.26 10.97 -15.05
N VAL A 628 -34.23 10.30 -13.90
CA VAL A 628 -34.83 8.98 -13.70
C VAL A 628 -36.05 9.15 -12.80
N GLU A 629 -37.24 9.02 -13.39
CA GLU A 629 -38.50 9.21 -12.69
C GLU A 629 -38.99 7.90 -12.05
N THR A 630 -39.60 8.02 -10.89
CA THR A 630 -40.24 6.92 -10.16
C THR A 630 -41.59 7.36 -9.60
N ALA A 631 -42.34 6.42 -9.00
CA ALA A 631 -43.58 6.77 -8.30
C ALA A 631 -43.36 7.62 -7.03
N ASP A 632 -42.14 7.64 -6.50
CA ASP A 632 -41.81 8.21 -5.19
C ASP A 632 -40.92 9.46 -5.27
N GLY A 633 -40.56 9.89 -6.48
CA GLY A 633 -39.68 11.03 -6.72
C GLY A 633 -38.83 10.85 -7.96
N GLU A 634 -37.88 11.76 -8.16
CA GLU A 634 -37.03 11.82 -9.34
C GLU A 634 -35.55 11.90 -8.94
N LEU A 635 -34.69 11.17 -9.64
CA LEU A 635 -33.24 11.26 -9.50
C LEU A 635 -32.66 12.03 -10.69
N THR A 636 -32.04 13.18 -10.45
CA THR A 636 -31.33 13.94 -11.47
C THR A 636 -29.82 13.67 -11.40
N TRP A 637 -29.19 13.63 -12.56
CA TRP A 637 -27.76 13.46 -12.71
C TRP A 637 -27.24 14.42 -13.78
N GLU A 638 -26.39 15.36 -13.37
CA GLU A 638 -25.92 16.48 -14.22
C GLU A 638 -24.66 16.16 -15.04
N GLY A 639 -24.15 14.93 -14.92
CA GLY A 639 -23.06 14.45 -15.76
C GLY A 639 -21.88 13.86 -15.00
N PRO A 640 -20.81 13.48 -15.71
CA PRO A 640 -19.81 12.52 -15.23
C PRO A 640 -18.85 13.06 -14.17
N ALA A 641 -18.99 14.34 -13.80
CA ALA A 641 -18.26 14.99 -12.71
C ALA A 641 -19.17 15.30 -11.50
N ALA A 642 -20.47 15.04 -11.57
CA ALA A 642 -21.44 15.43 -10.55
C ALA A 642 -22.10 14.21 -9.88
N ALA A 643 -22.32 14.33 -8.58
CA ALA A 643 -23.11 13.36 -7.83
C ALA A 643 -24.61 13.46 -8.19
N PRO A 644 -25.36 12.34 -8.14
CA PRO A 644 -26.80 12.34 -8.39
C PRO A 644 -27.56 13.01 -7.23
N ARG A 645 -28.65 13.71 -7.56
CA ARG A 645 -29.55 14.37 -6.59
C ARG A 645 -30.93 13.76 -6.64
N TRP A 646 -31.48 13.43 -5.48
CA TRP A 646 -32.80 12.85 -5.31
C TRP A 646 -33.80 13.91 -4.87
N TYR A 647 -34.92 13.99 -5.58
CA TYR A 647 -36.05 14.88 -5.31
C TYR A 647 -37.24 14.01 -4.90
N PRO A 648 -37.50 13.83 -3.59
CA PRO A 648 -38.63 13.03 -3.14
C PRO A 648 -39.95 13.68 -3.55
N ARG A 649 -40.92 12.85 -3.95
CA ARG A 649 -42.25 13.33 -4.30
C ARG A 649 -42.95 13.85 -3.04
N PRO A 650 -43.45 15.11 -3.01
CA PRO A 650 -44.25 15.59 -1.89
C PRO A 650 -45.56 14.79 -1.80
N HIS A 651 -45.93 14.38 -0.60
CA HIS A 651 -47.18 13.66 -0.35
C HIS A 651 -48.03 14.41 0.67
N SER A 652 -49.30 14.66 0.34
CA SER A 652 -50.26 15.29 1.25
C SER A 652 -51.29 14.28 1.75
N ARG A 653 -51.55 14.29 3.06
CA ARG A 653 -52.59 13.47 3.70
C ARG A 653 -53.55 14.39 4.46
N GLY A 654 -54.83 14.41 4.06
CA GLY A 654 -55.83 15.28 4.69
C GLY A 654 -55.56 16.79 4.52
N GLY A 655 -54.99 17.19 3.37
CA GLY A 655 -54.67 18.60 3.07
C GLY A 655 -53.38 19.15 3.69
N ARG A 656 -52.59 18.31 4.37
CA ARG A 656 -51.28 18.69 4.96
C ARG A 656 -50.17 17.83 4.37
N ILE A 657 -48.98 18.40 4.20
CA ILE A 657 -47.78 17.64 3.83
C ILE A 657 -47.49 16.58 4.90
N ALA A 658 -47.29 15.35 4.47
CA ALA A 658 -47.09 14.19 5.33
C ALA A 658 -45.73 14.19 6.04
N ASP A 659 -44.71 14.78 5.41
CA ASP A 659 -43.37 14.96 5.96
C ASP A 659 -42.90 16.42 5.76
N PRO A 660 -43.32 17.35 6.64
CA PRO A 660 -43.02 18.77 6.47
C PRO A 660 -41.55 19.12 6.75
N GLU A 661 -40.82 18.26 7.48
CA GLU A 661 -39.39 18.44 7.78
C GLU A 661 -38.49 17.69 6.79
N GLY A 662 -39.09 16.93 5.86
CA GLY A 662 -38.39 16.19 4.83
C GLY A 662 -37.64 17.12 3.87
N ALA A 663 -36.43 16.70 3.48
CA ALA A 663 -35.64 17.44 2.51
C ALA A 663 -36.32 17.49 1.14
N THR A 664 -36.36 18.66 0.49
CA THR A 664 -36.87 18.81 -0.87
C THR A 664 -35.90 18.29 -1.93
N GLU A 665 -34.62 18.16 -1.58
CA GLU A 665 -33.60 17.50 -2.37
C GLU A 665 -32.51 16.89 -1.49
N VAL A 666 -31.90 15.79 -1.94
CA VAL A 666 -30.80 15.12 -1.24
C VAL A 666 -29.73 14.70 -2.24
N THR A 667 -28.50 15.17 -2.07
CA THR A 667 -27.35 14.66 -2.83
C THR A 667 -26.97 13.27 -2.33
N TRP A 668 -26.94 12.28 -3.21
CA TRP A 668 -26.61 10.89 -2.86
C TRP A 668 -25.12 10.61 -3.08
N LEU A 669 -24.37 10.52 -1.98
CA LEU A 669 -22.95 10.16 -1.96
C LEU A 669 -22.75 8.85 -1.18
N PRO A 670 -21.78 8.01 -1.55
CA PRO A 670 -21.35 6.92 -0.68
C PRO A 670 -20.63 7.45 0.57
N PRO A 671 -20.57 6.68 1.67
CA PRO A 671 -19.77 7.05 2.84
C PRO A 671 -18.32 7.36 2.46
N GLY A 672 -17.83 8.54 2.88
CA GLY A 672 -16.47 9.01 2.55
C GLY A 672 -16.28 9.51 1.11
N GLY A 673 -17.35 9.63 0.32
CA GLY A 673 -17.28 10.21 -1.03
C GLY A 673 -17.07 11.73 -0.99
N ASP A 674 -15.99 12.20 -1.60
CA ASP A 674 -15.75 13.62 -1.86
C ASP A 674 -16.50 14.05 -3.13
N ALA A 675 -17.49 14.93 -2.98
CA ALA A 675 -18.46 15.26 -4.03
C ALA A 675 -17.84 15.98 -5.24
N ASP A 676 -16.68 16.63 -5.06
CA ASP A 676 -16.23 17.66 -6.00
C ASP A 676 -14.95 17.28 -6.75
N ALA A 677 -15.14 16.84 -8.00
CA ALA A 677 -14.27 17.29 -9.07
C ALA A 677 -14.83 18.61 -9.62
N SER A 678 -14.88 19.65 -8.78
CA SER A 678 -15.48 20.97 -9.08
C SER A 678 -14.84 21.73 -10.24
N THR A 679 -13.76 21.17 -10.82
CA THR A 679 -13.06 21.73 -11.98
C THR A 679 -12.73 20.65 -13.01
N TRP A 680 -12.66 21.04 -14.29
CA TRP A 680 -12.14 20.17 -15.35
C TRP A 680 -10.69 19.72 -15.11
N GLY A 681 -9.89 20.54 -14.42
CA GLY A 681 -8.55 20.14 -13.97
C GLY A 681 -8.58 18.97 -13.00
N GLY A 682 -9.51 18.96 -12.04
CA GLY A 682 -9.73 17.84 -11.14
C GLY A 682 -10.26 16.59 -11.84
N VAL A 683 -11.15 16.77 -12.83
CA VAL A 683 -11.66 15.65 -13.65
C VAL A 683 -10.52 14.97 -14.41
N VAL A 684 -9.70 15.74 -15.12
CA VAL A 684 -8.59 15.21 -15.93
C VAL A 684 -7.42 14.73 -15.07
N GLY A 685 -7.12 15.41 -13.96
CA GLY A 685 -5.97 15.12 -13.11
C GLY A 685 -6.18 13.99 -12.08
N ARG A 686 -7.42 13.75 -11.66
CA ARG A 686 -7.76 12.75 -10.61
C ARG A 686 -8.75 11.72 -11.11
N VAL A 687 -9.94 12.16 -11.55
CA VAL A 687 -11.07 11.26 -11.85
C VAL A 687 -10.78 10.35 -13.04
N TRP A 688 -10.22 10.88 -14.13
CA TRP A 688 -9.87 10.08 -15.31
C TRP A 688 -8.75 9.07 -15.03
N PRO A 689 -7.62 9.44 -14.38
CA PRO A 689 -6.60 8.46 -14.03
C PRO A 689 -7.10 7.30 -13.18
N GLU A 690 -7.99 7.56 -12.22
CA GLU A 690 -8.62 6.50 -11.41
C GLU A 690 -9.51 5.59 -12.25
N ALA A 691 -10.37 6.18 -13.10
CA ALA A 691 -11.25 5.44 -14.01
C ALA A 691 -10.46 4.58 -15.00
N ILE A 692 -9.35 5.10 -15.54
CA ILE A 692 -8.45 4.38 -16.43
C ILE A 692 -7.84 3.17 -15.72
N ARG A 693 -7.31 3.36 -14.51
CA ARG A 693 -6.73 2.26 -13.72
C ARG A 693 -7.78 1.19 -13.44
N ALA A 694 -9.01 1.58 -13.13
CA ALA A 694 -10.11 0.64 -12.91
C ALA A 694 -10.48 -0.12 -14.19
N ALA A 695 -10.58 0.56 -15.35
CA ALA A 695 -10.91 -0.07 -16.63
C ALA A 695 -9.84 -1.07 -17.08
N VAL A 696 -8.56 -0.71 -16.91
CA VAL A 696 -7.44 -1.58 -17.25
C VAL A 696 -7.33 -2.75 -16.25
N ALA A 697 -7.58 -2.52 -14.96
CA ALA A 697 -7.65 -3.61 -14.00
C ALA A 697 -8.80 -4.59 -14.34
N ASP A 698 -9.96 -4.11 -14.77
CA ASP A 698 -11.05 -4.97 -15.22
C ASP A 698 -10.67 -5.78 -16.48
N LEU A 699 -9.80 -5.25 -17.35
CA LEU A 699 -9.22 -6.01 -18.47
C LEU A 699 -8.25 -7.11 -17.99
N THR A 700 -7.34 -6.80 -17.07
CA THR A 700 -6.21 -7.68 -16.72
C THR A 700 -6.50 -8.67 -15.60
N ALA A 701 -7.35 -8.33 -14.62
CA ALA A 701 -7.55 -9.13 -13.41
C ALA A 701 -8.50 -10.34 -13.57
N GLY A 702 -9.22 -10.45 -14.70
CA GLY A 702 -10.11 -11.60 -14.96
C GLY A 702 -11.29 -11.76 -13.98
N GLY A 703 -11.59 -10.75 -13.14
CA GLY A 703 -12.46 -10.89 -11.96
C GLY A 703 -13.97 -11.01 -12.18
N ALA A 704 -14.46 -10.91 -13.43
CA ALA A 704 -15.89 -11.08 -13.72
C ALA A 704 -16.20 -12.56 -14.03
N SER A 705 -17.28 -13.08 -13.48
CA SER A 705 -17.77 -14.41 -13.85
C SER A 705 -18.08 -14.46 -15.37
N PRO A 706 -17.99 -15.64 -16.01
CA PRO A 706 -18.33 -15.78 -17.42
C PRO A 706 -19.75 -15.29 -17.77
N GLU A 707 -20.68 -15.34 -16.82
CA GLU A 707 -22.03 -14.82 -17.01
C GLU A 707 -22.07 -13.29 -17.02
N GLU A 708 -21.39 -12.63 -16.09
CA GLU A 708 -21.30 -11.16 -16.03
C GLU A 708 -20.62 -10.60 -17.27
N ALA A 709 -19.53 -11.23 -17.73
CA ALA A 709 -18.86 -10.85 -18.96
C ALA A 709 -19.81 -10.95 -20.17
N ARG A 710 -20.55 -12.06 -20.32
CA ARG A 710 -21.54 -12.22 -21.40
C ARG A 710 -22.67 -11.19 -21.32
N ARG A 711 -23.12 -10.86 -20.10
CA ARG A 711 -24.17 -9.85 -19.88
C ARG A 711 -23.69 -8.46 -20.30
N ARG A 712 -22.45 -8.12 -19.96
CA ARG A 712 -21.77 -6.88 -20.38
C ARG A 712 -21.62 -6.82 -21.89
N ASP A 713 -21.04 -7.84 -22.51
CA ASP A 713 -20.86 -7.93 -23.97
C ASP A 713 -22.19 -7.72 -24.72
N ARG A 714 -23.23 -8.42 -24.28
CA ARG A 714 -24.57 -8.32 -24.86
C ARG A 714 -25.14 -6.91 -24.71
N ARG A 715 -25.00 -6.30 -23.54
CA ARG A 715 -25.43 -4.92 -23.28
C ARG A 715 -24.73 -3.96 -24.23
N THR A 716 -23.39 -4.03 -24.31
CA THR A 716 -22.59 -3.19 -25.18
C THR A 716 -23.02 -3.32 -26.64
N LEU A 717 -23.15 -4.55 -27.16
CA LEU A 717 -23.58 -4.77 -28.54
C LEU A 717 -24.97 -4.21 -28.83
N LEU A 718 -25.95 -4.40 -27.94
CA LEU A 718 -27.32 -3.93 -28.16
C LEU A 718 -27.42 -2.40 -28.09
N VAL A 719 -26.67 -1.76 -27.18
CA VAL A 719 -26.61 -0.31 -27.10
C VAL A 719 -25.92 0.28 -28.32
N LEU A 720 -24.79 -0.28 -28.76
CA LEU A 720 -24.09 0.22 -29.94
C LEU A 720 -24.90 0.01 -31.22
N ARG A 721 -25.65 -1.09 -31.35
CA ARG A 721 -26.60 -1.28 -32.46
C ARG A 721 -27.69 -0.21 -32.45
N TRP A 722 -28.29 0.04 -31.30
CA TRP A 722 -29.26 1.10 -31.14
C TRP A 722 -28.67 2.47 -31.51
N TRP A 723 -27.48 2.80 -31.00
CA TRP A 723 -26.78 4.05 -31.31
C TRP A 723 -26.51 4.19 -32.81
N TYR A 724 -26.03 3.12 -33.46
CA TYR A 724 -25.74 3.10 -34.89
C TYR A 724 -27.02 3.30 -35.72
N ASP A 725 -28.09 2.58 -35.40
CA ASP A 725 -29.38 2.69 -36.09
C ASP A 725 -30.02 4.07 -35.91
N VAL A 726 -29.97 4.62 -34.69
CA VAL A 726 -30.44 5.97 -34.38
C VAL A 726 -29.64 6.99 -35.18
N SER A 727 -28.31 6.91 -35.16
CA SER A 727 -27.43 7.85 -35.85
C SER A 727 -27.67 7.84 -37.36
N ALA A 728 -27.97 6.69 -37.95
CA ALA A 728 -28.32 6.56 -39.37
C ALA A 728 -29.68 7.18 -39.73
N ARG A 729 -30.61 7.26 -38.78
CA ARG A 729 -31.97 7.83 -38.97
C ARG A 729 -32.03 9.32 -38.65
N LEU A 730 -31.10 9.82 -37.85
CA LEU A 730 -31.03 11.24 -37.54
C LEU A 730 -30.50 12.02 -38.76
N PRO A 731 -31.09 13.18 -39.09
CA PRO A 731 -30.47 14.15 -39.97
C PRO A 731 -29.00 14.42 -39.61
N THR A 732 -28.18 14.64 -40.63
CA THR A 732 -26.76 14.99 -40.49
C THR A 732 -26.57 16.13 -39.48
N PRO A 733 -25.56 16.06 -38.59
CA PRO A 733 -25.29 17.13 -37.64
C PRO A 733 -25.15 18.49 -38.33
N ALA A 734 -25.71 19.52 -37.69
CA ALA A 734 -25.56 20.89 -38.11
C ALA A 734 -24.08 21.29 -38.07
N ARG A 735 -23.56 21.74 -39.21
CA ARG A 735 -22.17 22.18 -39.31
C ARG A 735 -22.01 23.52 -38.61
N ILE A 736 -21.07 23.59 -37.69
CA ILE A 736 -20.69 24.80 -36.95
C ILE A 736 -19.20 25.06 -37.12
N THR A 737 -18.77 26.25 -36.69
CA THR A 737 -17.36 26.62 -36.58
C THR A 737 -16.98 26.71 -35.12
N SER A 738 -15.93 25.98 -34.71
CA SER A 738 -15.39 26.05 -33.36
C SER A 738 -14.95 27.46 -33.00
N ARG A 739 -15.39 27.93 -31.83
CA ARG A 739 -14.95 29.16 -31.17
C ARG A 739 -14.73 28.85 -29.70
N GLU A 740 -13.78 29.54 -29.08
CA GLU A 740 -13.53 29.41 -27.65
C GLU A 740 -14.79 29.84 -26.85
N PRO A 741 -15.18 29.08 -25.81
CA PRO A 741 -16.32 29.45 -24.99
C PRO A 741 -16.01 30.71 -24.18
N VAL A 742 -17.00 31.62 -24.09
CA VAL A 742 -16.92 32.77 -23.20
C VAL A 742 -17.09 32.29 -21.76
N ARG A 743 -16.18 32.70 -20.88
CA ARG A 743 -16.32 32.47 -19.44
C ARG A 743 -17.45 33.34 -18.89
N ILE A 744 -18.46 32.70 -18.30
CA ILE A 744 -19.62 33.36 -17.70
C ILE A 744 -19.44 33.31 -16.17
N GLU A 745 -19.39 34.47 -15.53
CA GLU A 745 -19.42 34.58 -14.07
C GLU A 745 -20.88 34.55 -13.58
N PRO A 746 -21.15 34.01 -12.37
CA PRO A 746 -22.50 34.05 -11.82
C PRO A 746 -22.99 35.50 -11.70
N PRO A 747 -24.28 35.77 -11.94
CA PRO A 747 -24.81 37.11 -11.77
C PRO A 747 -24.67 37.54 -10.31
N GLU A 748 -24.35 38.82 -10.08
CA GLU A 748 -24.55 39.44 -8.77
C GLU A 748 -26.06 39.54 -8.55
N VAL A 749 -26.60 38.64 -7.73
CA VAL A 749 -27.99 38.70 -7.29
C VAL A 749 -27.99 39.44 -5.97
N GLU A 750 -28.53 40.66 -5.93
CA GLU A 750 -28.84 41.31 -4.65
C GLU A 750 -29.89 40.46 -3.92
N PRO A 751 -29.69 40.18 -2.60
CA PRO A 751 -30.52 39.26 -1.83
C PRO A 751 -31.98 39.68 -1.68
#